data_AF-A0A349DHN2-F1
#
_entry.id   AF-A0A349DHN2-F1
#
_cell.length_a   1.000
_cell.length_b   1.000
_cell.length_c   1.000
_cell.angle_alpha   90.00
_cell.angle_beta   90.00
_cell.angle_gamma   90.00
#
_symmetry.space_group_name_H-M   'P 1'
#
loop_
_entity.id
_entity.type
_entity.pdbx_description
1 polymer ?
#
loop_
_entity_poly.entity_id
_entity_poly.type
_entity_poly.pdbx_seq_one_letter_code
_entity_poly.pdbx_strand_id
1 'polypeptide(L)'
;MYLIFDTETTGLPKDFNAPYTDLDNWPRLVQIAWQLHDYNGKLIRAENMIVKPEGFTIPFNAEKVHGISTEIALEEGLPLKEVLGKFAEDIAKSELIIGHNIGFDVNIMGAEYIRGEVDSKLHDIEVYDTKSEETAEYVAIQGGRGGKFKWPTLTELHTKLFNEGFDDAHDAAYDVSATARCYFGLISVGIAPPLGDVAADDVTYEPPVLDAANFEKRKKKKGIKIPEVFKGQVDTFIPFSHLHVHSQFSILQSTAGVGGLIKFAKENNMPAIAFTDHGNMHAAFKAVGEGAKNDVKVIIGCEFYVAEKRTQTSFTKGDRDRRFNQVLLAKDQEAYHRLARLCSMGYIEGYYAGFPRIGKDLIEEHHEGLIALTGNLQGEIPNLILNVGEHEAEEAFKWWHGLFGDDFYVEIMRHGLEEEERVTEVLLNFAAKYGVKPIATNNVYYIDGKDADAHDSLLCVKGAEKKSTPKMFTPDIKRRNLRYGMPNEEYYLKTQEEMNELFSDIPVALENTQHIVDKCSPIKLKRDILMPIYEMPPEFSTQDDYLRHLTYEGALKRYGNPLSDEVRERLDHELNIIKSMEFPGYFLIVQDFINAARNMGVFVGPGRGSAAGSAVAFCIGITNIDPIKYNLLFERFLNPERV
;
A
#
# COMPACT_ATOMS: atom_id res chain seq x y z
N MET A 1 36.08 16.76 30.21
CA MET A 1 34.96 17.71 29.96
C MET A 1 33.70 16.95 29.56
N TYR A 2 32.51 17.53 29.79
CA TYR A 2 31.24 16.97 29.31
C TYR A 2 30.98 17.45 27.88
N LEU A 3 30.64 16.54 26.97
CA LEU A 3 30.17 16.88 25.63
C LEU A 3 28.76 16.33 25.45
N ILE A 4 27.82 17.21 25.12
CA ILE A 4 26.42 16.86 24.86
C ILE A 4 26.14 17.13 23.39
N PHE A 5 25.59 16.18 22.66
CA PHE A 5 25.27 16.39 21.24
C PHE A 5 24.02 15.63 20.81
N ASP A 6 23.43 16.10 19.71
CA ASP A 6 22.26 15.52 19.07
C ASP A 6 22.36 15.74 17.55
N THR A 7 21.72 14.87 16.77
CA THR A 7 21.77 14.91 15.32
C THR A 7 20.39 14.85 14.67
N GLU A 8 20.18 15.70 13.66
CA GLU A 8 19.09 15.52 12.71
C GLU A 8 19.58 14.78 11.47
N THR A 9 18.73 13.91 10.93
CA THR A 9 19.12 13.00 9.85
C THR A 9 18.05 12.90 8.79
N THR A 10 18.41 12.32 7.64
CA THR A 10 17.47 12.07 6.54
C THR A 10 16.39 11.03 6.86
N GLY A 11 16.42 10.37 8.02
CA GLY A 11 15.40 9.39 8.40
C GLY A 11 15.86 8.41 9.46
N LEU A 12 15.39 7.17 9.36
CA LEU A 12 15.75 6.09 10.28
C LEU A 12 16.59 5.01 9.57
N PRO A 13 17.43 4.27 10.29
CA PRO A 13 18.26 3.23 9.70
C PRO A 13 17.38 2.04 9.30
N LYS A 14 17.83 1.29 8.29
CA LYS A 14 17.12 0.08 7.81
C LYS A 14 17.08 -0.98 8.92
N ASP A 15 18.20 -1.17 9.62
CA ASP A 15 18.39 -1.98 10.81
C ASP A 15 19.14 -1.18 11.89
N PHE A 16 18.54 -1.10 13.08
CA PHE A 16 19.14 -0.41 14.23
C PHE A 16 20.32 -1.18 14.84
N ASN A 17 20.51 -2.46 14.48
CA ASN A 17 21.60 -3.29 15.01
C ASN A 17 22.80 -3.42 14.05
N ALA A 18 22.73 -2.84 12.86
CA ALA A 18 23.85 -2.88 11.93
C ALA A 18 25.02 -2.05 12.47
N PRO A 19 26.29 -2.44 12.23
CA PRO A 19 27.44 -1.64 12.64
C PRO A 19 27.44 -0.28 11.91
N TYR A 20 28.02 0.76 12.51
CA TYR A 20 28.16 2.08 11.86
C TYR A 20 29.01 2.05 10.57
N THR A 21 29.78 0.97 10.36
CA THR A 21 30.54 0.73 9.12
C THR A 21 29.66 0.29 7.94
N ASP A 22 28.40 -0.10 8.18
CA ASP A 22 27.43 -0.37 7.12
C ASP A 22 26.82 0.95 6.63
N LEU A 23 27.55 1.62 5.74
CA LEU A 23 27.20 2.97 5.28
C LEU A 23 25.87 3.01 4.51
N ASP A 24 25.37 1.90 3.97
CA ASP A 24 24.09 1.87 3.25
C ASP A 24 22.89 1.71 4.20
N ASN A 25 23.15 1.30 5.45
CA ASN A 25 22.13 1.15 6.48
C ASN A 25 21.76 2.48 7.15
N TRP A 26 22.77 3.30 7.45
CA TRP A 26 22.62 4.49 8.28
C TRP A 26 22.24 5.72 7.44
N PRO A 27 21.26 6.54 7.89
CA PRO A 27 20.87 7.75 7.17
C PRO A 27 22.01 8.79 7.14
N ARG A 28 21.79 9.86 6.38
CA ARG A 28 22.76 10.97 6.24
C ARG A 28 22.54 12.01 7.32
N LEU A 29 23.64 12.57 7.83
CA LEU A 29 23.60 13.71 8.75
C LEU A 29 23.08 14.96 8.04
N VAL A 30 22.11 15.62 8.65
CA VAL A 30 21.50 16.87 8.17
C VAL A 30 21.93 18.03 9.06
N GLN A 31 21.91 17.86 10.38
CA GLN A 31 22.32 18.86 11.34
C GLN A 31 23.00 18.18 12.51
N ILE A 32 24.02 18.82 13.06
CA ILE A 32 24.59 18.47 14.35
C ILE A 32 24.65 19.71 15.22
N ALA A 33 24.25 19.56 16.48
CA ALA A 33 24.52 20.55 17.51
C ALA A 33 25.29 19.88 18.65
N TRP A 34 26.14 20.64 19.32
CA TRP A 34 26.80 20.17 20.53
C TRP A 34 27.14 21.30 21.50
N GLN A 35 27.25 20.93 22.78
CA GLN A 35 27.73 21.78 23.84
C GLN A 35 28.91 21.09 24.55
N LEU A 36 29.94 21.88 24.85
CA LEU A 36 31.10 21.45 25.64
C LEU A 36 31.10 22.21 26.96
N HIS A 37 31.10 21.48 28.08
CA HIS A 37 31.13 22.05 29.42
C HIS A 37 32.35 21.57 30.22
N ASP A 38 32.86 22.44 31.09
CA ASP A 38 33.87 22.05 32.07
C ASP A 38 33.28 21.19 33.21
N TYR A 39 34.11 20.74 34.14
CA TYR A 39 33.70 19.86 35.25
C TYR A 39 32.64 20.46 36.17
N ASN A 40 32.51 21.80 36.21
CA ASN A 40 31.53 22.50 37.04
C ASN A 40 30.23 22.80 36.28
N GLY A 41 30.09 22.38 35.02
CA GLY A 41 28.92 22.64 34.18
C GLY A 41 28.96 23.99 33.45
N LYS A 42 30.08 24.71 33.51
CA LYS A 42 30.27 25.99 32.80
C LYS A 42 30.36 25.75 31.29
N LEU A 43 29.67 26.58 30.50
CA LEU A 43 29.68 26.46 29.04
C LEU A 43 31.01 26.95 28.46
N ILE A 44 31.68 26.09 27.71
CA ILE A 44 32.94 26.39 27.02
C ILE A 44 32.68 26.72 25.55
N ARG A 45 31.80 25.95 24.91
CA ARG A 45 31.46 26.09 23.50
C ARG A 45 30.06 25.53 23.24
N ALA A 46 29.32 26.19 22.38
CA ALA A 46 28.07 25.68 21.80
C ALA A 46 28.15 25.89 20.28
N GLU A 47 27.86 24.84 19.52
CA GLU A 47 27.89 24.86 18.06
C GLU A 47 26.61 24.25 17.52
N ASN A 48 26.15 24.77 16.38
CA ASN A 48 24.97 24.29 15.67
C ASN A 48 25.23 24.42 14.16
N MET A 49 25.32 23.30 13.45
CA MET A 49 25.74 23.29 12.05
C MET A 49 24.84 22.40 11.19
N ILE A 50 24.38 22.96 10.08
CA ILE A 50 23.72 22.21 9.01
C ILE A 50 24.78 21.67 8.06
N VAL A 51 24.62 20.42 7.64
CA VAL A 51 25.49 19.76 6.67
C VAL A 51 24.93 19.98 5.27
N LYS A 52 25.79 20.42 4.36
CA LYS A 52 25.45 20.56 2.95
C LYS A 52 25.27 19.18 2.31
N PRO A 53 24.12 18.88 1.68
CA PRO A 53 23.88 17.58 1.10
C PRO A 53 24.72 17.38 -0.17
N GLU A 54 25.48 16.27 -0.21
CA GLU A 54 26.31 15.86 -1.35
C GLU A 54 25.88 14.46 -1.80
N GLY A 55 25.22 14.40 -2.97
CA GLY A 55 24.75 13.15 -3.57
C GLY A 55 23.48 12.57 -2.93
N PHE A 56 22.74 13.35 -2.14
CA PHE A 56 21.46 12.96 -1.56
C PHE A 56 20.52 14.16 -1.43
N THR A 57 19.24 13.89 -1.18
CA THR A 57 18.23 14.91 -0.83
C THR A 57 17.64 14.59 0.54
N ILE A 58 17.22 15.62 1.28
CA ILE A 58 16.51 15.46 2.55
C ILE A 58 15.05 15.09 2.25
N PRO A 59 14.53 13.94 2.74
CA PRO A 59 13.15 13.53 2.51
C PRO A 59 12.15 14.49 3.15
N PHE A 60 10.99 14.65 2.53
CA PHE A 60 9.96 15.56 3.03
C PHE A 60 9.47 15.21 4.43
N ASN A 61 9.33 13.92 4.74
CA ASN A 61 8.91 13.52 6.08
C ASN A 61 10.01 13.74 7.14
N ALA A 62 11.28 13.80 6.75
CA ALA A 62 12.35 14.25 7.64
C ALA A 62 12.29 15.77 7.84
N GLU A 63 12.12 16.54 6.75
CA GLU A 63 11.90 18.00 6.81
C GLU A 63 10.71 18.35 7.73
N LYS A 64 9.61 17.59 7.68
CA LYS A 64 8.46 17.81 8.58
C LYS A 64 8.77 17.60 10.06
N VAL A 65 9.81 16.83 10.37
CA VAL A 65 10.24 16.56 11.75
C VAL A 65 11.17 17.67 12.22
N HIS A 66 12.20 18.04 11.44
CA HIS A 66 13.27 18.93 11.91
C HIS A 66 13.35 20.30 11.22
N GLY A 67 12.49 20.57 10.24
CA GLY A 67 12.34 21.88 9.59
C GLY A 67 13.39 22.25 8.53
N ILE A 68 14.37 21.39 8.24
CA ILE A 68 15.46 21.68 7.29
C ILE A 68 15.15 21.01 5.94
N SER A 69 14.89 21.82 4.92
CA SER A 69 14.70 21.32 3.55
C SER A 69 16.04 21.14 2.83
N THR A 70 16.04 20.39 1.72
CA THR A 70 17.23 20.26 0.87
C THR A 70 17.73 21.63 0.40
N GLU A 71 16.84 22.55 0.07
CA GLU A 71 17.21 23.91 -0.35
C GLU A 71 17.88 24.70 0.78
N ILE A 72 17.35 24.64 2.00
CA ILE A 72 17.95 25.29 3.17
C ILE A 72 19.35 24.72 3.42
N ALA A 73 19.50 23.40 3.39
CA ALA A 73 20.78 22.76 3.62
C ALA A 73 21.82 23.05 2.51
N LEU A 74 21.39 23.27 1.26
CA LEU A 74 22.28 23.70 0.18
C LEU A 74 22.74 25.16 0.31
N GLU A 75 21.88 26.02 0.86
CA GLU A 75 22.10 27.47 1.00
C GLU A 75 22.89 27.83 2.27
N GLU A 76 22.54 27.21 3.41
CA GLU A 76 23.12 27.48 4.74
C GLU A 76 24.15 26.43 5.20
N GLY A 77 24.16 25.25 4.58
CA GLY A 77 24.97 24.12 5.05
C GLY A 77 26.47 24.23 4.75
N LEU A 78 27.29 23.65 5.63
CA LEU A 78 28.73 23.54 5.50
C LEU A 78 29.15 22.19 4.90
N PRO A 79 30.32 22.08 4.24
CA PRO A 79 30.84 20.80 3.78
C PRO A 79 30.99 19.80 4.93
N LEU A 80 30.59 18.55 4.70
CA LEU A 80 30.59 17.50 5.72
C LEU A 80 31.94 17.41 6.47
N LYS A 81 33.05 17.41 5.72
CA LYS A 81 34.40 17.31 6.28
C LYS A 81 34.74 18.45 7.25
N GLU A 82 34.25 19.66 7.00
CA GLU A 82 34.47 20.81 7.90
C GLU A 82 33.70 20.63 9.21
N VAL A 83 32.44 20.22 9.13
CA VAL A 83 31.57 19.97 10.30
C VAL A 83 32.17 18.87 11.18
N LEU A 84 32.55 17.75 10.57
CA LEU A 84 33.19 16.63 11.26
C LEU A 84 34.51 17.01 11.93
N GLY A 85 35.34 17.83 11.27
CA GLY A 85 36.60 18.30 11.83
C GLY A 85 36.40 19.12 13.11
N LYS A 86 35.46 20.08 13.10
CA LYS A 86 35.16 20.91 14.29
C LYS A 86 34.63 20.07 15.45
N PHE A 87 33.76 19.11 15.16
CA PHE A 87 33.21 18.23 16.19
C PHE A 87 34.28 17.29 16.77
N ALA A 88 35.17 16.75 15.93
CA ALA A 88 36.28 15.90 16.37
C ALA A 88 37.26 16.63 17.31
N GLU A 89 37.50 17.93 17.08
CA GLU A 89 38.32 18.76 17.97
C GLU A 89 37.77 18.85 19.39
N ASP A 90 36.44 18.91 19.56
CA ASP A 90 35.80 19.00 20.87
C ASP A 90 35.60 17.63 21.52
N ILE A 91 35.34 16.59 20.73
CA ILE A 91 35.44 15.19 21.18
C ILE A 91 36.82 14.92 21.78
N ALA A 92 37.90 15.39 21.16
CA ALA A 92 39.25 15.16 21.70
C ALA A 92 39.50 15.81 23.08
N LYS A 93 38.64 16.72 23.53
CA LYS A 93 38.70 17.39 24.84
C LYS A 93 37.72 16.79 25.86
N SER A 94 36.79 15.94 25.43
CA SER A 94 35.76 15.37 26.29
C SER A 94 36.21 14.07 26.96
N GLU A 95 35.59 13.77 28.10
CA GLU A 95 35.76 12.51 28.84
C GLU A 95 34.45 11.72 28.92
N LEU A 96 33.32 12.42 28.83
CA LEU A 96 32.00 11.83 28.78
C LEU A 96 31.19 12.49 27.68
N ILE A 97 30.55 11.65 26.89
CA ILE A 97 29.61 12.02 25.85
C ILE A 97 28.19 11.75 26.37
N ILE A 98 27.31 12.72 26.24
CA ILE A 98 25.95 12.64 26.79
C ILE A 98 24.94 12.91 25.70
N GLY A 99 23.83 12.17 25.74
CA GLY A 99 22.68 12.45 24.89
C GLY A 99 21.41 11.82 25.44
N HIS A 100 20.34 11.87 24.66
CA HIS A 100 19.08 11.22 24.97
C HIS A 100 18.74 10.23 23.86
N ASN A 101 18.84 8.92 24.11
CA ASN A 101 18.84 7.88 23.08
C ASN A 101 20.09 7.93 22.16
N ILE A 102 21.23 8.34 22.73
CA ILE A 102 22.47 8.70 22.02
C ILE A 102 23.12 7.58 21.20
N GLY A 103 22.77 6.32 21.45
CA GLY A 103 23.27 5.21 20.64
C GLY A 103 22.93 5.35 19.15
N PHE A 104 21.85 6.06 18.81
CA PHE A 104 21.53 6.39 17.43
C PHE A 104 22.53 7.41 16.85
N ASP A 105 22.71 8.55 17.53
CA ASP A 105 23.55 9.66 17.11
C ASP A 105 25.04 9.28 16.99
N VAL A 106 25.54 8.47 17.93
CA VAL A 106 26.92 7.96 17.89
C VAL A 106 27.17 7.14 16.62
N ASN A 107 26.22 6.28 16.23
CA ASN A 107 26.36 5.48 15.02
C ASN A 107 26.23 6.32 13.74
N ILE A 108 25.36 7.33 13.73
CA ILE A 108 25.26 8.30 12.63
C ILE A 108 26.60 9.00 12.43
N MET A 109 27.15 9.57 13.50
CA MET A 109 28.43 10.26 13.44
C MET A 109 29.56 9.31 13.08
N GLY A 110 29.55 8.08 13.58
CA GLY A 110 30.48 7.03 13.16
C GLY A 110 30.48 6.77 11.66
N ALA A 111 29.30 6.60 11.07
CA ALA A 111 29.15 6.43 9.63
C ALA A 111 29.63 7.67 8.84
N GLU A 112 29.30 8.87 9.32
CA GLU A 112 29.73 10.11 8.66
C GLU A 112 31.24 10.37 8.77
N TYR A 113 31.89 10.01 9.88
CA TYR A 113 33.35 10.07 9.98
C TYR A 113 34.04 9.20 8.93
N ILE A 114 33.50 8.02 8.64
CA ILE A 114 33.98 7.16 7.56
C ILE A 114 33.71 7.82 6.20
N ARG A 115 32.50 8.32 5.96
CA ARG A 115 32.12 8.99 4.68
C ARG A 115 32.96 10.25 4.41
N GLY A 116 33.24 11.03 5.45
CA GLY A 116 34.01 12.27 5.37
C GLY A 116 35.52 12.08 5.39
N GLU A 117 35.99 10.84 5.60
CA GLU A 117 37.41 10.50 5.79
C GLU A 117 38.06 11.38 6.86
N VAL A 118 37.43 11.45 8.04
CA VAL A 118 37.90 12.22 9.19
C VAL A 118 38.08 11.26 10.37
N ASP A 119 39.28 11.23 10.94
CA ASP A 119 39.58 10.44 12.13
C ASP A 119 38.87 11.03 13.35
N SER A 120 38.31 10.16 14.20
CA SER A 120 37.61 10.57 15.42
C SER A 120 37.80 9.56 16.56
N LYS A 121 37.86 10.09 17.79
CA LYS A 121 37.87 9.30 19.02
C LYS A 121 36.46 9.02 19.57
N LEU A 122 35.40 9.32 18.82
CA LEU A 122 34.01 9.22 19.27
C LEU A 122 33.69 7.89 19.99
N HIS A 123 34.16 6.77 19.44
CA HIS A 123 33.89 5.43 19.98
C HIS A 123 34.85 5.01 21.11
N ASP A 124 35.88 5.81 21.41
CA ASP A 124 36.84 5.57 22.49
C ASP A 124 36.43 6.27 23.79
N ILE A 125 35.43 7.15 23.75
CA ILE A 125 34.97 7.95 24.89
C ILE A 125 33.73 7.32 25.52
N GLU A 126 33.64 7.39 26.84
CA GLU A 126 32.49 6.88 27.59
C GLU A 126 31.21 7.66 27.25
N VAL A 127 30.09 6.95 27.14
CA VAL A 127 28.79 7.51 26.76
C VAL A 127 27.79 7.34 27.90
N TYR A 128 27.09 8.42 28.24
CA TYR A 128 25.98 8.46 29.18
C TYR A 128 24.68 8.76 28.45
N ASP A 129 23.73 7.82 28.48
CA ASP A 129 22.40 8.02 27.91
C ASP A 129 21.41 8.44 29.01
N THR A 130 20.82 9.63 28.87
CA THR A 130 19.76 10.11 29.79
C THR A 130 18.45 9.35 29.65
N LYS A 131 18.32 8.47 28.64
CA LYS A 131 17.23 7.52 28.48
C LYS A 131 17.66 6.15 29.02
N SER A 132 17.66 6.02 30.34
CA SER A 132 18.17 4.87 31.08
C SER A 132 17.09 4.17 31.94
N GLU A 133 17.43 3.07 32.61
CA GLU A 133 16.51 2.43 33.57
C GLU A 133 16.35 3.30 34.82
N GLU A 134 17.43 3.90 35.32
CA GLU A 134 17.45 4.76 36.50
C GLU A 134 16.57 6.01 36.30
N THR A 135 16.66 6.63 35.12
CA THR A 135 15.80 7.77 34.77
C THR A 135 14.35 7.37 34.62
N ALA A 136 14.05 6.17 34.10
CA ALA A 136 12.69 5.67 34.02
C ALA A 136 12.07 5.35 35.38
N GLU A 137 12.86 4.84 36.33
CA GLU A 137 12.45 4.67 37.72
C GLU A 137 12.17 6.02 38.40
N TYR A 138 13.00 7.04 38.13
CA TYR A 138 12.81 8.37 38.68
C TYR A 138 11.54 9.07 38.14
N VAL A 139 11.31 9.01 36.83
CA VAL A 139 10.12 9.63 36.23
C VAL A 139 8.86 8.82 36.58
N ALA A 140 8.98 7.49 36.64
CA ALA A 140 7.96 6.53 37.07
C ALA A 140 6.68 6.48 36.19
N ILE A 141 6.84 6.57 34.86
CA ILE A 141 5.71 6.50 33.91
C ILE A 141 5.25 5.05 33.74
N GLN A 142 3.96 4.78 33.94
CA GLN A 142 3.39 3.44 33.80
C GLN A 142 3.34 2.96 32.34
N GLY A 143 3.33 1.64 32.12
CA GLY A 143 3.11 1.03 30.80
C GLY A 143 4.36 0.62 30.01
N GLY A 144 5.52 0.53 30.67
CA GLY A 144 6.75 0.02 30.08
C GLY A 144 6.68 -1.48 29.74
N ARG A 145 7.68 -1.97 29.01
CA ARG A 145 7.75 -3.38 28.59
C ARG A 145 8.09 -4.28 29.79
N GLY A 146 7.47 -5.47 29.84
CA GLY A 146 7.76 -6.45 30.87
C GLY A 146 7.34 -6.05 32.30
N GLY A 147 6.42 -5.09 32.44
CA GLY A 147 5.98 -4.58 33.75
C GLY A 147 6.88 -3.51 34.37
N LYS A 148 7.96 -3.10 33.67
CA LYS A 148 8.80 -1.95 34.06
C LYS A 148 8.13 -0.61 33.77
N PHE A 149 8.70 0.48 34.27
CA PHE A 149 8.34 1.83 33.86
C PHE A 149 8.69 2.08 32.38
N LYS A 150 7.92 2.96 31.73
CA LYS A 150 8.18 3.45 30.37
C LYS A 150 9.40 4.38 30.43
N TRP A 151 10.35 4.18 29.52
CA TRP A 151 11.42 5.15 29.30
C TRP A 151 10.84 6.52 28.92
N PRO A 152 11.22 7.60 29.63
CA PRO A 152 10.68 8.93 29.37
C PRO A 152 11.18 9.44 28.02
N THR A 153 10.35 10.25 27.34
CA THR A 153 10.86 11.15 26.30
C THR A 153 11.69 12.27 26.93
N LEU A 154 12.49 12.98 26.15
CA LEU A 154 13.26 14.13 26.64
C LEU A 154 12.36 15.17 27.30
N THR A 155 11.22 15.50 26.68
CA THR A 155 10.24 16.42 27.26
C THR A 155 9.63 15.91 28.57
N GLU A 156 9.35 14.61 28.68
CA GLU A 156 8.82 13.99 29.91
C GLU A 156 9.85 14.07 31.05
N LEU A 157 11.13 13.81 30.75
CA LEU A 157 12.23 13.92 31.71
C LEU A 157 12.45 15.39 32.14
N HIS A 158 12.49 16.31 31.18
CA HIS A 158 12.64 17.75 31.42
C HIS A 158 11.49 18.28 32.31
N THR A 159 10.25 17.91 31.98
CA THR A 159 9.06 18.28 32.78
C THR A 159 9.15 17.73 34.21
N LYS A 160 9.64 16.50 34.39
CA LYS A 160 9.79 15.90 35.71
C LYS A 160 10.82 16.65 36.57
N LEU A 161 11.94 17.05 35.98
CA LEU A 161 13.03 17.73 36.69
C LEU A 161 12.71 19.20 37.01
N PHE A 162 12.02 19.90 36.09
CA PHE A 162 11.90 21.37 36.15
C PHE A 162 10.46 21.89 36.22
N ASN A 163 9.45 21.01 36.14
CA ASN A 163 8.03 21.37 36.06
C ASN A 163 7.70 22.31 34.88
N GLU A 164 8.47 22.16 33.80
CA GLU A 164 8.43 22.98 32.58
C GLU A 164 8.67 22.05 31.37
N GLY A 165 7.89 22.18 30.30
CA GLY A 165 8.16 21.50 29.03
C GLY A 165 9.17 22.28 28.17
N PHE A 166 9.38 21.86 26.94
CA PHE A 166 10.03 22.70 25.92
C PHE A 166 9.32 22.48 24.58
N ASP A 167 9.13 23.56 23.82
CA ASP A 167 8.22 23.58 22.66
C ASP A 167 8.94 23.23 21.33
N ASP A 168 10.25 23.45 21.25
CA ASP A 168 11.07 23.27 20.03
C ASP A 168 11.79 21.90 20.00
N ALA A 169 11.07 20.82 20.31
CA ALA A 169 11.60 19.46 20.15
C ALA A 169 11.83 19.12 18.68
N HIS A 170 12.87 18.33 18.38
CA HIS A 170 13.34 18.01 17.02
C HIS A 170 14.05 19.18 16.31
N ASP A 171 14.75 19.99 17.09
CA ASP A 171 15.82 20.86 16.62
C ASP A 171 17.06 20.52 17.44
N ALA A 172 18.12 20.06 16.77
CA ALA A 172 19.32 19.55 17.45
C ALA A 172 19.86 20.52 18.51
N ALA A 173 19.82 21.84 18.30
CA ALA A 173 20.38 22.79 19.26
C ALA A 173 19.52 22.90 20.53
N TYR A 174 18.20 22.85 20.37
CA TYR A 174 17.24 22.86 21.48
C TYR A 174 17.25 21.53 22.22
N ASP A 175 17.31 20.41 21.50
CA ASP A 175 17.39 19.08 22.10
C ASP A 175 18.71 18.87 22.86
N VAL A 176 19.84 19.39 22.36
CA VAL A 176 21.10 19.42 23.12
C VAL A 176 20.98 20.26 24.38
N SER A 177 20.37 21.44 24.31
CA SER A 177 20.17 22.31 25.48
C SER A 177 19.28 21.66 26.54
N ALA A 178 18.17 21.06 26.11
CA ALA A 178 17.27 20.32 26.99
C ALA A 178 17.95 19.08 27.59
N THR A 179 18.77 18.37 26.80
CA THR A 179 19.52 17.19 27.26
C THR A 179 20.61 17.56 28.24
N ALA A 180 21.38 18.63 27.98
CA ALA A 180 22.38 19.15 28.90
C ALA A 180 21.72 19.56 30.23
N ARG A 181 20.64 20.35 30.17
CA ARG A 181 19.86 20.73 31.34
C ARG A 181 19.36 19.51 32.13
N CYS A 182 18.81 18.50 31.44
CA CYS A 182 18.38 17.26 32.07
C CYS A 182 19.53 16.52 32.75
N TYR A 183 20.67 16.35 32.09
CA TYR A 183 21.81 15.61 32.65
C TYR A 183 22.37 16.29 33.91
N PHE A 184 22.60 17.60 33.89
CA PHE A 184 23.04 18.33 35.08
C PHE A 184 21.95 18.33 36.18
N GLY A 185 20.68 18.35 35.79
CA GLY A 185 19.56 18.11 36.73
C GLY A 185 19.63 16.72 37.38
N LEU A 186 19.94 15.68 36.62
CA LEU A 186 20.12 14.32 37.14
C LEU A 186 21.29 14.20 38.12
N ILE A 187 22.35 14.99 37.96
CA ILE A 187 23.44 15.09 38.94
C ILE A 187 22.90 15.64 40.27
N SER A 188 22.14 16.75 40.20
CA SER A 188 21.58 17.41 41.39
C SER A 188 20.63 16.53 42.22
N VAL A 189 19.93 15.59 41.58
CA VAL A 189 19.04 14.63 42.26
C VAL A 189 19.70 13.27 42.55
N GLY A 190 21.02 13.15 42.31
CA GLY A 190 21.82 11.98 42.65
C GLY A 190 21.60 10.74 41.77
N ILE A 191 21.10 10.92 40.54
CA ILE A 191 20.89 9.83 39.57
C ILE A 191 22.10 9.68 38.65
N ALA A 192 22.65 10.80 38.17
CA ALA A 192 23.85 10.81 37.35
C ALA A 192 25.08 11.17 38.22
N PRO A 193 26.25 10.53 38.01
CA PRO A 193 27.48 10.92 38.70
C PRO A 193 28.12 12.17 38.04
N PRO A 194 28.70 13.09 38.82
CA PRO A 194 29.56 14.14 38.26
C PRO A 194 30.90 13.56 37.76
N LEU A 195 31.53 14.21 36.79
CA LEU A 195 32.89 13.91 36.34
C LEU A 195 33.95 14.52 37.26
N GLY A 196 35.02 13.75 37.50
CA GLY A 196 36.16 14.18 38.28
C GLY A 196 35.87 14.31 39.78
N ASP A 197 36.78 14.95 40.52
CA ASP A 197 36.66 15.18 41.96
C ASP A 197 35.82 16.43 42.29
N VAL A 198 34.65 16.59 41.66
CA VAL A 198 33.71 17.70 41.88
C VAL A 198 32.48 17.20 42.64
N ALA A 199 32.06 17.90 43.69
CA ALA A 199 30.85 17.54 44.42
C ALA A 199 29.60 17.86 43.57
N ALA A 200 28.56 17.03 43.65
CA ALA A 200 27.34 17.23 42.87
C ALA A 200 26.70 18.62 43.07
N ASP A 201 26.78 19.17 44.28
CA ASP A 201 26.26 20.51 44.63
C ASP A 201 27.03 21.66 43.96
N ASP A 202 28.27 21.41 43.51
CA ASP A 202 29.12 22.41 42.85
C ASP A 202 28.94 22.41 41.32
N VAL A 203 28.17 21.47 40.76
CA VAL A 203 27.92 21.39 39.31
C VAL A 203 26.66 22.17 38.96
N THR A 204 26.82 23.27 38.22
CA THR A 204 25.71 24.13 37.77
C THR A 204 25.72 24.28 36.26
N TYR A 205 24.61 23.94 35.61
CA TYR A 205 24.45 24.11 34.17
C TYR A 205 24.39 25.59 33.78
N GLU A 206 25.29 26.01 32.89
CA GLU A 206 25.22 27.29 32.19
C GLU A 206 24.60 27.09 30.79
N PRO A 207 23.39 27.63 30.51
CA PRO A 207 22.76 27.45 29.21
C PRO A 207 23.40 28.30 28.11
N PRO A 208 23.40 27.86 26.84
CA PRO A 208 23.81 28.70 25.72
C PRO A 208 22.76 29.76 25.38
N VAL A 209 23.15 30.73 24.55
CA VAL A 209 22.22 31.57 23.79
C VAL A 209 21.89 30.84 22.50
N LEU A 210 20.63 30.47 22.30
CA LEU A 210 20.17 29.76 21.08
C LEU A 210 19.67 30.76 20.03
N ASP A 211 19.97 30.47 18.77
CA ASP A 211 19.36 31.14 17.61
C ASP A 211 17.92 30.64 17.40
N ALA A 212 17.17 31.30 16.50
CA ALA A 212 15.82 30.89 16.12
C ALA A 212 15.78 29.44 15.59
N ALA A 213 14.82 28.65 16.09
CA ALA A 213 14.59 27.27 15.71
C ALA A 213 14.38 27.10 14.18
N ASN A 214 14.73 25.93 13.66
CA ASN A 214 14.61 25.61 12.22
C ASN A 214 13.21 25.91 11.66
N PHE A 215 12.15 25.64 12.42
CA PHE A 215 10.77 25.89 12.00
C PHE A 215 10.41 27.37 11.87
N GLU A 216 11.04 28.27 12.63
CA GLU A 216 10.81 29.72 12.49
C GLU A 216 11.41 30.26 11.17
N LYS A 217 12.47 29.61 10.68
CA LYS A 217 13.11 29.93 9.39
C LYS A 217 12.29 29.46 8.19
N ARG A 218 11.36 28.51 8.37
CA ARG A 218 10.48 27.99 7.31
C ARG A 218 9.49 29.06 6.86
N LYS A 219 9.91 29.97 5.97
CA LYS A 219 9.00 30.88 5.27
C LYS A 219 7.95 30.02 4.54
N LYS A 220 6.66 30.20 4.86
CA LYS A 220 5.54 29.57 4.15
C LYS A 220 5.63 29.89 2.64
N LYS A 221 6.21 28.99 1.85
CA LYS A 221 6.03 28.99 0.39
C LYS A 221 4.56 28.65 0.15
N LYS A 222 3.84 29.58 -0.48
CA LYS A 222 2.43 29.39 -0.86
C LYS A 222 2.37 28.80 -2.26
N GLY A 223 1.78 27.61 -2.38
CA GLY A 223 1.39 26.98 -3.65
C GLY A 223 2.44 26.04 -4.25
N ILE A 224 1.94 25.02 -4.96
CA ILE A 224 2.71 24.03 -5.72
C ILE A 224 3.42 24.74 -6.88
N LYS A 225 4.71 24.46 -7.10
CA LYS A 225 5.38 24.91 -8.32
C LYS A 225 5.04 23.98 -9.49
N ILE A 226 4.25 24.49 -10.42
CA ILE A 226 3.83 23.75 -11.61
C ILE A 226 4.75 24.16 -12.77
N PRO A 227 5.41 23.20 -13.47
CA PRO A 227 6.15 23.49 -14.69
C PRO A 227 5.26 24.18 -15.73
N GLU A 228 5.79 25.20 -16.41
CA GLU A 228 5.03 26.02 -17.37
C GLU A 228 4.39 25.18 -18.50
N VAL A 229 4.91 23.99 -18.81
CA VAL A 229 4.36 23.09 -19.83
C VAL A 229 3.00 22.49 -19.45
N PHE A 230 2.69 22.45 -18.15
CA PHE A 230 1.45 21.87 -17.60
C PHE A 230 0.51 22.92 -17.00
N LYS A 231 1.04 24.10 -16.71
CA LYS A 231 0.29 25.20 -16.12
C LYS A 231 -0.71 25.74 -17.13
N GLY A 232 -1.93 25.95 -16.68
CA GLY A 232 -2.98 26.53 -17.52
C GLY A 232 -4.11 27.09 -16.69
N GLN A 233 -5.18 27.50 -17.39
CA GLN A 233 -6.46 27.82 -16.79
C GLN A 233 -7.54 27.06 -17.58
N VAL A 234 -8.49 26.49 -16.87
CA VAL A 234 -9.68 25.88 -17.49
C VAL A 234 -10.61 27.01 -17.95
N ASP A 235 -10.54 27.37 -19.23
CA ASP A 235 -11.44 28.35 -19.85
C ASP A 235 -12.81 27.74 -20.22
N THR A 236 -12.86 26.42 -20.36
CA THR A 236 -14.07 25.65 -20.71
C THR A 236 -14.07 24.30 -20.01
N PHE A 237 -15.24 23.78 -19.66
CA PHE A 237 -15.41 22.47 -19.03
C PHE A 237 -14.73 21.32 -19.82
N ILE A 238 -13.92 20.51 -19.12
CA ILE A 238 -13.21 19.35 -19.67
C ILE A 238 -13.87 18.06 -19.17
N PRO A 239 -14.32 17.16 -20.06
CA PRO A 239 -14.85 15.86 -19.66
C PRO A 239 -13.83 15.05 -18.83
N PHE A 240 -14.31 14.36 -17.80
CA PHE A 240 -13.48 13.64 -16.85
C PHE A 240 -14.04 12.24 -16.54
N SER A 241 -13.13 11.27 -16.42
CA SER A 241 -13.43 9.88 -16.03
C SER A 241 -12.56 9.47 -14.86
N HIS A 242 -13.16 8.87 -13.82
CA HIS A 242 -12.39 8.35 -12.69
C HIS A 242 -11.63 7.08 -13.08
N LEU A 243 -10.30 7.10 -12.94
CA LEU A 243 -9.39 6.00 -13.31
C LEU A 243 -8.81 5.21 -12.14
N HIS A 244 -9.03 5.67 -10.90
CA HIS A 244 -8.58 5.00 -9.67
C HIS A 244 -9.75 4.93 -8.68
N VAL A 245 -10.46 3.80 -8.70
CA VAL A 245 -11.73 3.59 -7.99
C VAL A 245 -11.77 2.21 -7.37
N HIS A 246 -12.01 2.17 -6.05
CA HIS A 246 -12.21 0.95 -5.29
C HIS A 246 -13.71 0.70 -5.10
N SER A 247 -14.15 -0.48 -5.53
CA SER A 247 -15.50 -0.95 -5.26
C SER A 247 -15.57 -1.71 -3.93
N GLN A 248 -16.77 -2.13 -3.54
CA GLN A 248 -17.02 -3.04 -2.40
C GLN A 248 -16.20 -4.34 -2.45
N PHE A 249 -15.56 -4.67 -3.57
CA PHE A 249 -14.66 -5.81 -3.72
C PHE A 249 -13.22 -5.53 -3.29
N SER A 250 -12.87 -4.29 -3.00
CA SER A 250 -11.80 -3.96 -2.06
C SER A 250 -12.28 -4.26 -0.64
N ILE A 251 -12.25 -5.55 -0.30
CA ILE A 251 -12.92 -6.13 0.87
C ILE A 251 -12.46 -5.43 2.16
N LEU A 252 -13.44 -4.98 2.96
CA LEU A 252 -13.24 -4.23 4.21
C LEU A 252 -12.44 -2.93 4.04
N GLN A 253 -12.35 -2.40 2.83
CA GLN A 253 -11.67 -1.14 2.53
C GLN A 253 -12.54 -0.15 1.78
N SER A 254 -13.49 -0.58 0.95
CA SER A 254 -14.41 0.33 0.24
C SER A 254 -15.88 -0.04 0.51
N THR A 255 -16.73 0.97 0.55
CA THR A 255 -18.19 0.83 0.66
C THR A 255 -18.90 1.06 -0.68
N ALA A 256 -18.16 1.41 -1.74
CA ALA A 256 -18.74 1.80 -3.02
C ALA A 256 -19.29 0.59 -3.81
N GLY A 257 -20.61 0.45 -3.88
CA GLY A 257 -21.24 -0.63 -4.63
C GLY A 257 -21.10 -0.47 -6.15
N VAL A 258 -20.76 -1.55 -6.87
CA VAL A 258 -20.56 -1.54 -8.34
C VAL A 258 -21.71 -0.88 -9.11
N GLY A 259 -22.97 -1.19 -8.76
CA GLY A 259 -24.13 -0.59 -9.43
C GLY A 259 -24.29 0.90 -9.14
N GLY A 260 -23.90 1.35 -7.94
CA GLY A 260 -23.92 2.76 -7.57
C GLY A 260 -22.85 3.56 -8.31
N LEU A 261 -21.63 3.01 -8.43
CA LEU A 261 -20.54 3.61 -9.21
C LEU A 261 -20.94 3.82 -10.68
N ILE A 262 -21.49 2.78 -11.34
CA ILE A 262 -21.96 2.87 -12.73
C ILE A 262 -23.11 3.87 -12.87
N LYS A 263 -24.06 3.85 -11.94
CA LYS A 263 -25.19 4.79 -11.94
C LYS A 263 -24.71 6.23 -11.84
N PHE A 264 -23.78 6.51 -10.91
CA PHE A 264 -23.22 7.85 -10.74
C PHE A 264 -22.49 8.32 -12.00
N ALA A 265 -21.65 7.47 -12.61
CA ALA A 265 -20.95 7.79 -13.85
C ALA A 265 -21.93 8.16 -14.97
N LYS A 266 -23.04 7.41 -15.10
CA LYS A 266 -24.11 7.71 -16.06
C LYS A 266 -24.80 9.04 -15.77
N GLU A 267 -25.25 9.26 -14.53
CA GLU A 267 -25.98 10.47 -14.13
C GLU A 267 -25.13 11.74 -14.27
N ASN A 268 -23.81 11.61 -14.12
CA ASN A 268 -22.85 12.69 -14.31
C ASN A 268 -22.29 12.77 -15.73
N ASN A 269 -22.77 12.00 -16.71
CA ASN A 269 -22.27 11.98 -18.09
C ASN A 269 -20.75 11.75 -18.21
N MET A 270 -20.18 10.89 -17.38
CA MET A 270 -18.76 10.53 -17.45
C MET A 270 -18.50 9.63 -18.67
N PRO A 271 -17.45 9.89 -19.47
CA PRO A 271 -17.11 9.06 -20.63
C PRO A 271 -16.82 7.60 -20.29
N ALA A 272 -16.17 7.36 -19.14
CA ALA A 272 -15.85 6.04 -18.62
C ALA A 272 -15.69 6.05 -17.10
N ILE A 273 -15.58 4.86 -16.52
CA ILE A 273 -15.16 4.66 -15.13
C ILE A 273 -14.28 3.40 -15.02
N ALA A 274 -13.18 3.50 -14.29
CA ALA A 274 -12.32 2.36 -14.02
C ALA A 274 -12.72 1.62 -12.73
N PHE A 275 -12.32 0.36 -12.63
CA PHE A 275 -12.39 -0.44 -11.39
C PHE A 275 -10.99 -0.97 -11.09
N THR A 276 -10.39 -0.50 -10.00
CA THR A 276 -9.00 -0.77 -9.60
C THR A 276 -8.96 -1.29 -8.17
N ASP A 277 -9.67 -2.39 -7.91
CA ASP A 277 -9.77 -2.96 -6.57
C ASP A 277 -8.42 -3.45 -6.01
N HIS A 278 -8.29 -3.43 -4.69
CA HIS A 278 -7.08 -3.82 -3.95
C HIS A 278 -6.71 -5.28 -4.19
N GLY A 279 -5.66 -5.51 -4.97
CA GLY A 279 -5.05 -6.81 -5.22
C GLY A 279 -5.98 -7.86 -5.84
N ASN A 280 -7.14 -7.47 -6.37
CA ASN A 280 -8.12 -8.38 -6.92
C ASN A 280 -8.96 -7.78 -8.06
N MET A 281 -9.61 -8.64 -8.83
CA MET A 281 -10.50 -8.25 -9.93
C MET A 281 -11.93 -8.81 -9.76
N HIS A 282 -12.38 -9.03 -8.51
CA HIS A 282 -13.67 -9.67 -8.25
C HIS A 282 -14.86 -8.87 -8.81
N ALA A 283 -14.72 -7.53 -8.91
CA ALA A 283 -15.74 -6.66 -9.49
C ALA A 283 -15.90 -6.82 -11.01
N ALA A 284 -14.89 -7.32 -11.72
CA ALA A 284 -14.77 -7.16 -13.17
C ALA A 284 -15.99 -7.68 -13.94
N PHE A 285 -16.45 -8.91 -13.66
CA PHE A 285 -17.60 -9.50 -14.35
C PHE A 285 -18.88 -8.68 -14.14
N LYS A 286 -19.13 -8.24 -12.91
CA LYS A 286 -20.30 -7.43 -12.55
C LYS A 286 -20.19 -6.03 -13.16
N ALA A 287 -19.03 -5.39 -13.08
CA ALA A 287 -18.79 -4.05 -13.60
C ALA A 287 -18.99 -3.99 -15.11
N VAL A 288 -18.37 -4.89 -15.88
CA VAL A 288 -18.56 -4.99 -17.34
C VAL A 288 -20.03 -5.22 -17.69
N GLY A 289 -20.70 -6.13 -16.98
CA GLY A 289 -22.11 -6.43 -17.23
C GLY A 289 -23.04 -5.25 -16.94
N GLU A 290 -22.82 -4.52 -15.83
CA GLU A 290 -23.62 -3.35 -15.47
C GLU A 290 -23.31 -2.13 -16.34
N GLY A 291 -22.05 -1.91 -16.70
CA GLY A 291 -21.64 -0.86 -17.63
C GLY A 291 -22.30 -1.03 -19.00
N ALA A 292 -22.27 -2.24 -19.56
CA ALA A 292 -22.93 -2.55 -20.83
C ALA A 292 -24.46 -2.32 -20.80
N LYS A 293 -25.13 -2.64 -19.68
CA LYS A 293 -26.58 -2.37 -19.52
C LYS A 293 -26.90 -0.87 -19.44
N ASN A 294 -25.96 -0.08 -18.94
CA ASN A 294 -26.16 1.33 -18.65
C ASN A 294 -25.57 2.28 -19.70
N ASP A 295 -24.90 1.73 -20.72
CA ASP A 295 -24.14 2.48 -21.74
C ASP A 295 -23.01 3.33 -21.13
N VAL A 296 -22.30 2.74 -20.16
CA VAL A 296 -21.12 3.33 -19.53
C VAL A 296 -19.91 2.50 -19.86
N LYS A 297 -18.87 3.12 -20.42
CA LYS A 297 -17.61 2.45 -20.71
C LYS A 297 -16.90 2.10 -19.41
N VAL A 298 -16.56 0.82 -19.25
CA VAL A 298 -15.86 0.30 -18.07
C VAL A 298 -14.43 -0.04 -18.45
N ILE A 299 -13.48 0.52 -17.68
CA ILE A 299 -12.06 0.17 -17.77
C ILE A 299 -11.74 -0.76 -16.60
N ILE A 300 -11.07 -1.88 -16.87
CA ILE A 300 -10.71 -2.85 -15.83
C ILE A 300 -9.25 -2.67 -15.48
N GLY A 301 -8.98 -2.56 -14.19
CA GLY A 301 -7.64 -2.50 -13.62
C GLY A 301 -7.54 -3.24 -12.30
N CYS A 302 -6.45 -2.99 -11.58
CA CYS A 302 -6.18 -3.51 -10.24
C CYS A 302 -5.13 -2.62 -9.57
N GLU A 303 -5.31 -2.31 -8.29
CA GLU A 303 -4.23 -1.73 -7.46
C GLU A 303 -3.48 -2.89 -6.79
N PHE A 304 -2.35 -3.28 -7.37
CA PHE A 304 -1.53 -4.39 -6.89
C PHE A 304 -0.65 -4.01 -5.73
N TYR A 305 -0.36 -4.97 -4.85
CA TYR A 305 0.73 -4.87 -3.89
C TYR A 305 2.02 -5.38 -4.54
N VAL A 306 2.97 -4.52 -4.85
CA VAL A 306 4.27 -4.87 -5.44
C VAL A 306 5.31 -4.96 -4.34
N ALA A 307 5.85 -6.15 -4.10
CA ALA A 307 6.82 -6.41 -3.05
C ALA A 307 8.21 -6.73 -3.61
N GLU A 308 9.26 -6.25 -2.94
CA GLU A 308 10.66 -6.56 -3.31
C GLU A 308 10.92 -8.08 -3.24
N LYS A 309 10.34 -8.76 -2.24
CA LYS A 309 10.52 -10.20 -1.99
C LYS A 309 9.18 -10.94 -1.99
N ARG A 310 8.54 -11.01 -3.16
CA ARG A 310 7.16 -11.51 -3.31
C ARG A 310 6.92 -12.93 -2.76
N THR A 311 7.90 -13.83 -2.84
CA THR A 311 7.76 -15.24 -2.41
C THR A 311 8.14 -15.48 -0.94
N GLN A 312 8.72 -14.48 -0.25
CA GLN A 312 9.11 -14.62 1.15
C GLN A 312 7.89 -14.50 2.06
N THR A 313 7.72 -15.45 2.99
CA THR A 313 6.57 -15.53 3.90
C THR A 313 6.94 -15.42 5.38
N SER A 314 8.19 -15.05 5.68
CA SER A 314 8.68 -14.80 7.03
C SER A 314 9.60 -13.59 7.01
N PHE A 315 9.34 -12.62 7.89
CA PHE A 315 10.06 -11.34 7.94
C PHE A 315 10.47 -11.02 9.38
N THR A 316 11.55 -10.27 9.52
CA THR A 316 12.08 -9.83 10.82
C THR A 316 11.99 -8.30 10.95
N LYS A 317 12.49 -7.74 12.05
CA LYS A 317 12.54 -6.27 12.21
C LYS A 317 13.52 -5.60 11.25
N GLY A 318 14.63 -6.25 10.94
CA GLY A 318 15.67 -5.77 10.01
C GLY A 318 15.41 -6.14 8.55
N ASP A 319 14.63 -7.22 8.32
CA ASP A 319 14.17 -7.63 7.00
C ASP A 319 12.66 -7.58 6.93
N ARG A 320 12.10 -6.42 6.57
CA ARG A 320 10.66 -6.17 6.55
C ARG A 320 10.07 -6.42 5.17
N ASP A 321 8.78 -6.73 5.14
CA ASP A 321 8.00 -6.79 3.90
C ASP A 321 7.83 -5.38 3.32
N ARG A 322 8.75 -4.99 2.44
CA ARG A 322 8.67 -3.75 1.67
C ARG A 322 7.77 -3.99 0.47
N ARG A 323 6.64 -3.29 0.48
CA ARG A 323 5.62 -3.36 -0.56
C ARG A 323 5.04 -1.98 -0.82
N PHE A 324 4.67 -1.76 -2.07
CA PHE A 324 4.06 -0.53 -2.56
C PHE A 324 2.77 -0.86 -3.32
N ASN A 325 1.88 0.11 -3.42
CA ASN A 325 0.71 -0.04 -4.27
C ASN A 325 1.04 0.36 -5.72
N GLN A 326 0.49 -0.36 -6.69
CA GLN A 326 0.69 -0.07 -8.10
C GLN A 326 -0.61 -0.25 -8.87
N VAL A 327 -1.10 0.83 -9.47
CA VAL A 327 -2.30 0.77 -10.32
C VAL A 327 -1.89 0.35 -11.73
N LEU A 328 -2.51 -0.71 -12.22
CA LEU A 328 -2.41 -1.15 -13.62
C LEU A 328 -3.80 -1.22 -14.25
N LEU A 329 -3.95 -0.68 -15.45
CA LEU A 329 -5.20 -0.70 -16.24
C LEU A 329 -5.01 -1.54 -17.51
N ALA A 330 -6.02 -2.29 -17.91
CA ALA A 330 -6.01 -3.05 -19.16
C ALA A 330 -6.55 -2.21 -20.33
N LYS A 331 -5.77 -2.09 -21.41
CA LYS A 331 -6.23 -1.44 -22.65
C LYS A 331 -7.23 -2.28 -23.44
N ASP A 332 -7.18 -3.60 -23.33
CA ASP A 332 -8.00 -4.50 -24.14
C ASP A 332 -8.21 -5.89 -23.48
N GLN A 333 -8.79 -6.83 -24.24
CA GLN A 333 -9.10 -8.18 -23.78
C GLN A 333 -7.85 -9.01 -23.42
N GLU A 334 -6.74 -8.85 -24.16
CA GLU A 334 -5.49 -9.57 -23.90
C GLU A 334 -4.80 -9.00 -22.66
N ALA A 335 -4.75 -7.67 -22.55
CA ALA A 335 -4.31 -6.96 -21.37
C ALA A 335 -5.10 -7.38 -20.11
N TYR A 336 -6.42 -7.56 -20.21
CA TYR A 336 -7.24 -8.10 -19.12
C TYR A 336 -6.78 -9.49 -18.68
N HIS A 337 -6.45 -10.38 -19.62
CA HIS A 337 -5.95 -11.73 -19.28
C HIS A 337 -4.59 -11.69 -18.58
N ARG A 338 -3.72 -10.75 -18.94
CA ARG A 338 -2.46 -10.48 -18.23
C ARG A 338 -2.68 -9.96 -16.81
N LEU A 339 -3.60 -9.01 -16.60
CA LEU A 339 -4.01 -8.58 -15.24
C LEU A 339 -4.54 -9.74 -14.40
N ALA A 340 -5.41 -10.58 -14.99
CA ALA A 340 -5.97 -11.74 -14.30
C ALA A 340 -4.89 -12.76 -13.91
N ARG A 341 -3.85 -12.93 -14.76
CA ARG A 341 -2.68 -13.74 -14.45
C ARG A 341 -1.88 -13.17 -13.29
N LEU A 342 -1.55 -11.88 -13.32
CA LEU A 342 -0.86 -11.18 -12.21
C LEU A 342 -1.62 -11.35 -10.89
N CYS A 343 -2.94 -11.11 -10.92
CA CYS A 343 -3.82 -11.27 -9.76
C CYS A 343 -3.78 -12.70 -9.22
N SER A 344 -3.85 -13.71 -10.09
CA SER A 344 -3.81 -15.12 -9.68
C SER A 344 -2.46 -15.48 -9.05
N MET A 345 -1.34 -15.05 -9.63
CA MET A 345 -0.01 -15.30 -9.08
C MET A 345 0.21 -14.61 -7.73
N GLY A 346 -0.36 -13.41 -7.53
CA GLY A 346 -0.33 -12.75 -6.24
C GLY A 346 -0.98 -13.56 -5.12
N TYR A 347 -2.09 -14.26 -5.41
CA TYR A 347 -2.75 -15.14 -4.44
C TYR A 347 -2.08 -16.52 -4.30
N ILE A 348 -1.58 -17.10 -5.40
CA ILE A 348 -1.02 -18.46 -5.40
C ILE A 348 0.39 -18.50 -4.81
N GLU A 349 1.24 -17.55 -5.19
CA GLU A 349 2.67 -17.57 -4.84
C GLU A 349 3.07 -16.45 -3.87
N GLY A 350 2.42 -15.29 -3.97
CA GLY A 350 2.86 -14.08 -3.29
C GLY A 350 2.10 -13.71 -2.01
N TYR A 351 1.11 -14.51 -1.62
CA TYR A 351 0.20 -14.18 -0.54
C TYR A 351 0.91 -14.19 0.82
N TYR A 352 0.91 -13.04 1.49
CA TYR A 352 1.49 -12.91 2.83
C TYR A 352 0.74 -11.86 3.64
N ALA A 353 0.45 -12.18 4.91
CA ALA A 353 -0.15 -11.27 5.88
C ALA A 353 -1.43 -10.54 5.39
N GLY A 354 -2.24 -11.18 4.54
CA GLY A 354 -3.46 -10.59 3.98
C GLY A 354 -3.30 -9.86 2.64
N PHE A 355 -2.09 -9.84 2.08
CA PHE A 355 -1.75 -9.14 0.84
C PHE A 355 -1.38 -10.13 -0.26
N PRO A 356 -2.14 -10.22 -1.37
CA PRO A 356 -1.72 -10.92 -2.57
C PRO A 356 -0.67 -10.09 -3.31
N ARG A 357 0.62 -10.36 -3.06
CA ARG A 357 1.71 -9.53 -3.58
C ARG A 357 2.24 -10.07 -4.91
N ILE A 358 2.55 -9.18 -5.84
CA ILE A 358 3.34 -9.49 -7.03
C ILE A 358 4.73 -8.86 -6.90
N GLY A 359 5.63 -9.15 -7.84
CA GLY A 359 6.94 -8.51 -7.92
C GLY A 359 7.14 -7.88 -9.29
N LYS A 360 8.16 -7.02 -9.41
CA LYS A 360 8.54 -6.39 -10.68
C LYS A 360 8.87 -7.41 -11.77
N ASP A 361 9.40 -8.58 -11.39
CA ASP A 361 9.66 -9.71 -12.28
C ASP A 361 8.41 -10.17 -13.04
N LEU A 362 7.28 -10.34 -12.34
CA LEU A 362 6.02 -10.73 -12.97
C LEU A 362 5.43 -9.61 -13.83
N ILE A 363 5.64 -8.36 -13.44
CA ILE A 363 5.18 -7.19 -14.21
C ILE A 363 5.96 -7.11 -15.52
N GLU A 364 7.28 -7.27 -15.50
CA GLU A 364 8.10 -7.33 -16.71
C GLU A 364 7.61 -8.42 -17.68
N GLU A 365 7.20 -9.59 -17.18
CA GLU A 365 6.65 -10.68 -18.02
C GLU A 365 5.26 -10.37 -18.61
N HIS A 366 4.45 -9.54 -17.95
CA HIS A 366 3.03 -9.38 -18.25
C HIS A 366 2.58 -7.92 -18.49
N HIS A 367 3.50 -6.97 -18.73
CA HIS A 367 3.21 -5.54 -18.90
C HIS A 367 2.54 -5.17 -20.23
N GLU A 368 2.71 -5.97 -21.28
CA GLU A 368 2.23 -5.62 -22.62
C GLU A 368 0.71 -5.32 -22.65
N GLY A 369 0.35 -4.16 -23.19
CA GLY A 369 -1.06 -3.75 -23.27
C GLY A 369 -1.62 -3.19 -21.97
N LEU A 370 -0.84 -3.13 -20.89
CA LEU A 370 -1.21 -2.48 -19.63
C LEU A 370 -0.78 -1.01 -19.63
N ILE A 371 -1.50 -0.21 -18.84
CA ILE A 371 -1.15 1.17 -18.49
C ILE A 371 -0.77 1.19 -17.01
N ALA A 372 0.33 1.86 -16.67
CA ALA A 372 0.81 2.01 -15.30
C ALA A 372 0.71 3.47 -14.82
N LEU A 373 0.24 3.66 -13.59
CA LEU A 373 0.17 4.97 -12.93
C LEU A 373 1.22 5.06 -11.82
N THR A 374 1.71 6.26 -11.48
CA THR A 374 2.64 6.41 -10.34
C THR A 374 2.04 6.02 -8.99
N GLY A 375 0.71 5.97 -8.87
CA GLY A 375 0.00 5.57 -7.66
C GLY A 375 -0.25 6.71 -6.67
N ASN A 376 -0.94 6.38 -5.58
CA ASN A 376 -1.15 7.26 -4.42
C ASN A 376 0.12 7.35 -3.53
N LEU A 377 0.02 7.97 -2.36
CA LEU A 377 1.13 8.11 -1.40
C LEU A 377 1.76 6.77 -0.94
N GLN A 378 1.08 5.64 -1.14
CA GLN A 378 1.58 4.29 -0.87
C GLN A 378 2.24 3.63 -2.09
N GLY A 379 2.25 4.30 -3.24
CA GLY A 379 3.00 3.88 -4.43
C GLY A 379 4.50 4.07 -4.27
N GLU A 380 5.29 3.35 -5.07
CA GLU A 380 6.76 3.30 -4.93
C GLU A 380 7.37 4.70 -5.08
N ILE A 381 7.07 5.40 -6.17
CA ILE A 381 7.66 6.71 -6.47
C ILE A 381 7.20 7.77 -5.45
N PRO A 382 5.89 7.95 -5.15
CA PRO A 382 5.44 8.85 -4.08
C PRO A 382 6.06 8.54 -2.71
N ASN A 383 6.17 7.25 -2.35
CA ASN A 383 6.76 6.86 -1.08
C ASN A 383 8.25 7.23 -0.99
N LEU A 384 9.01 7.00 -2.06
CA LEU A 384 10.43 7.36 -2.13
C LEU A 384 10.63 8.88 -2.02
N ILE A 385 9.81 9.69 -2.72
CA ILE A 385 9.84 11.16 -2.60
C ILE A 385 9.68 11.61 -1.14
N LEU A 386 8.75 11.00 -0.42
CA LEU A 386 8.42 11.40 0.95
C LEU A 386 9.42 10.90 1.99
N ASN A 387 9.98 9.69 1.81
CA ASN A 387 10.66 8.97 2.89
C ASN A 387 12.13 8.64 2.61
N VAL A 388 12.62 8.80 1.38
CA VAL A 388 13.98 8.40 0.99
C VAL A 388 14.73 9.50 0.26
N GLY A 389 14.13 10.10 -0.75
CA GLY A 389 14.75 11.15 -1.55
C GLY A 389 14.24 11.20 -2.99
N GLU A 390 14.45 12.35 -3.64
CA GLU A 390 14.05 12.54 -5.04
C GLU A 390 14.94 11.75 -6.00
N HIS A 391 16.19 11.50 -5.65
CA HIS A 391 17.11 10.73 -6.50
C HIS A 391 16.64 9.29 -6.68
N GLU A 392 16.35 8.60 -5.57
CA GLU A 392 15.84 7.23 -5.57
C GLU A 392 14.46 7.15 -6.23
N ALA A 393 13.61 8.15 -5.99
CA ALA A 393 12.32 8.25 -6.66
C ALA A 393 12.46 8.40 -8.18
N GLU A 394 13.44 9.18 -8.65
CA GLU A 394 13.72 9.37 -10.07
C GLU A 394 14.24 8.08 -10.73
N GLU A 395 15.06 7.30 -10.05
CA GLU A 395 15.50 5.99 -10.56
C GLU A 395 14.33 5.00 -10.68
N ALA A 396 13.44 4.94 -9.68
CA ALA A 396 12.21 4.16 -9.78
C ALA A 396 11.32 4.65 -10.94
N PHE A 397 11.17 5.97 -11.09
CA PHE A 397 10.43 6.59 -12.20
C PHE A 397 10.99 6.17 -13.57
N LYS A 398 12.31 6.21 -13.75
CA LYS A 398 12.97 5.78 -14.99
C LYS A 398 12.74 4.30 -15.28
N TRP A 399 12.71 3.44 -14.26
CA TRP A 399 12.42 2.02 -14.46
C TRP A 399 10.98 1.82 -14.98
N TRP A 400 9.98 2.43 -14.34
CA TRP A 400 8.59 2.33 -14.78
C TRP A 400 8.38 2.94 -16.18
N HIS A 401 8.94 4.12 -16.44
CA HIS A 401 8.90 4.76 -17.75
C HIS A 401 9.61 3.92 -18.81
N GLY A 402 10.76 3.32 -18.50
CA GLY A 402 11.49 2.46 -19.42
C GLY A 402 10.72 1.20 -19.81
N LEU A 403 9.94 0.63 -18.88
CA LEU A 403 9.14 -0.56 -19.12
C LEU A 403 7.82 -0.28 -19.87
N PHE A 404 7.11 0.79 -19.49
CA PHE A 404 5.76 1.08 -20.03
C PHE A 404 5.74 2.14 -21.13
N GLY A 405 6.81 2.93 -21.29
CA GLY A 405 6.89 4.00 -22.30
C GLY A 405 5.71 4.98 -22.22
N ASP A 406 5.04 5.18 -23.35
CA ASP A 406 3.86 6.06 -23.49
C ASP A 406 2.63 5.60 -22.69
N ASP A 407 2.66 4.39 -22.12
CA ASP A 407 1.62 3.84 -21.25
C ASP A 407 1.95 3.98 -19.76
N PHE A 408 2.99 4.74 -19.42
CA PHE A 408 3.26 5.22 -18.06
C PHE A 408 2.71 6.64 -17.86
N TYR A 409 2.01 6.88 -16.75
CA TYR A 409 1.41 8.18 -16.46
C TYR A 409 1.69 8.63 -15.03
N VAL A 410 1.89 9.94 -14.87
CA VAL A 410 1.99 10.58 -13.57
C VAL A 410 0.59 10.79 -13.00
N GLU A 411 0.28 10.16 -11.88
CA GLU A 411 -0.99 10.28 -11.20
C GLU A 411 -0.94 11.41 -10.17
N ILE A 412 -1.87 12.36 -10.28
CA ILE A 412 -1.99 13.51 -9.38
C ILE A 412 -3.33 13.42 -8.63
N MET A 413 -3.25 13.53 -7.32
CA MET A 413 -4.38 13.55 -6.39
C MET A 413 -4.31 14.82 -5.55
N ARG A 414 -5.46 15.37 -5.17
CA ARG A 414 -5.57 16.63 -4.40
C ARG A 414 -6.64 16.52 -3.32
N HIS A 415 -6.32 15.83 -2.25
CA HIS A 415 -7.16 15.71 -1.04
C HIS A 415 -6.80 16.76 0.02
N GLY A 416 -5.96 17.74 -0.31
CA GLY A 416 -5.55 18.81 0.61
C GLY A 416 -4.48 18.41 1.63
N LEU A 417 -3.62 17.44 1.27
CA LEU A 417 -2.50 16.97 2.11
C LEU A 417 -1.19 17.62 1.66
N GLU A 418 -0.37 18.07 2.61
CA GLU A 418 0.97 18.63 2.31
C GLU A 418 1.86 17.60 1.59
N GLU A 419 1.75 16.32 1.94
CA GLU A 419 2.45 15.22 1.30
C GLU A 419 2.10 15.10 -0.18
N GLU A 420 0.83 15.33 -0.55
CA GLU A 420 0.38 15.30 -1.95
C GLU A 420 0.87 16.53 -2.70
N GLU A 421 0.92 17.71 -2.08
CA GLU A 421 1.49 18.90 -2.69
C GLU A 421 2.96 18.69 -3.06
N ARG A 422 3.74 18.12 -2.12
CA ARG A 422 5.16 17.79 -2.36
C ARG A 422 5.33 16.75 -3.46
N VAL A 423 4.58 15.65 -3.39
CA VAL A 423 4.63 14.59 -4.40
C VAL A 423 4.24 15.14 -5.77
N THR A 424 3.20 16.00 -5.84
CA THR A 424 2.76 16.63 -7.09
C THR A 424 3.84 17.51 -7.70
N GLU A 425 4.51 18.36 -6.91
CA GLU A 425 5.60 19.21 -7.40
C GLU A 425 6.72 18.37 -8.04
N VAL A 426 7.18 17.34 -7.33
CA VAL A 426 8.28 16.48 -7.80
C VAL A 426 7.87 15.64 -9.01
N LEU A 427 6.68 15.02 -8.98
CA LEU A 427 6.19 14.21 -10.09
C LEU A 427 5.96 15.04 -11.36
N LEU A 428 5.48 16.29 -11.23
CA LEU A 428 5.37 17.19 -12.38
C LEU A 428 6.74 17.57 -12.95
N ASN A 429 7.75 17.77 -12.10
CA ASN A 429 9.11 18.00 -12.57
C ASN A 429 9.66 16.79 -13.34
N PHE A 430 9.42 15.56 -12.84
CA PHE A 430 9.77 14.34 -13.57
C PHE A 430 8.99 14.21 -14.88
N ALA A 431 7.68 14.47 -14.86
CA ALA A 431 6.83 14.46 -16.04
C ALA A 431 7.37 15.40 -17.14
N ALA A 432 7.72 16.64 -16.78
CA ALA A 432 8.29 17.61 -17.71
C ALA A 432 9.67 17.17 -18.23
N LYS A 433 10.52 16.62 -17.35
CA LYS A 433 11.88 16.17 -17.69
C LYS A 433 11.89 14.97 -18.65
N TYR A 434 10.97 14.02 -18.45
CA TYR A 434 10.94 12.76 -19.19
C TYR A 434 9.84 12.68 -20.26
N GLY A 435 9.02 13.72 -20.41
CA GLY A 435 7.93 13.74 -21.39
C GLY A 435 6.74 12.85 -21.01
N VAL A 436 6.57 12.53 -19.73
CA VAL A 436 5.48 11.67 -19.23
C VAL A 436 4.24 12.53 -18.96
N LYS A 437 3.05 12.00 -19.27
CA LYS A 437 1.79 12.75 -19.15
C LYS A 437 1.22 12.68 -17.74
N PRO A 438 0.89 13.81 -17.10
CA PRO A 438 0.14 13.80 -15.84
C PRO A 438 -1.35 13.53 -16.08
N ILE A 439 -2.00 12.85 -15.14
CA ILE A 439 -3.45 12.62 -15.10
C ILE A 439 -4.01 12.98 -13.72
N ALA A 440 -5.27 13.41 -13.69
CA ALA A 440 -6.01 13.63 -12.45
C ALA A 440 -6.75 12.35 -12.01
N THR A 441 -6.70 12.02 -10.73
CA THR A 441 -7.53 10.98 -10.10
C THR A 441 -7.94 11.39 -8.68
N ASN A 442 -8.85 10.63 -8.06
CA ASN A 442 -9.35 10.93 -6.70
C ASN A 442 -9.39 9.71 -5.75
N ASN A 443 -8.68 8.60 -6.09
CA ASN A 443 -8.51 7.41 -5.25
C ASN A 443 -9.77 7.02 -4.44
N VAL A 444 -10.84 6.66 -5.15
CA VAL A 444 -12.20 6.66 -4.59
C VAL A 444 -12.49 5.40 -3.75
N TYR A 445 -13.04 5.56 -2.54
CA TYR A 445 -13.43 4.44 -1.64
C TYR A 445 -14.93 4.41 -1.30
N TYR A 446 -15.66 5.48 -1.57
CA TYR A 446 -17.10 5.61 -1.30
C TYR A 446 -17.75 6.53 -2.34
N ILE A 447 -19.07 6.46 -2.48
CA ILE A 447 -19.76 7.18 -3.57
C ILE A 447 -19.98 8.64 -3.18
N ASP A 448 -20.63 8.89 -2.04
CA ASP A 448 -20.95 10.25 -1.57
C ASP A 448 -20.04 10.66 -0.41
N GLY A 449 -19.68 11.94 -0.29
CA GLY A 449 -18.88 12.43 0.84
C GLY A 449 -19.47 12.12 2.23
N LYS A 450 -20.81 12.03 2.34
CA LYS A 450 -21.51 11.64 3.58
C LYS A 450 -21.23 10.20 4.03
N ASP A 451 -20.75 9.34 3.13
CA ASP A 451 -20.47 7.93 3.41
C ASP A 451 -19.10 7.73 4.09
N ALA A 452 -18.31 8.80 4.27
CA ALA A 452 -16.99 8.76 4.89
C ALA A 452 -17.02 8.14 6.31
N ASP A 453 -18.08 8.38 7.09
CA ASP A 453 -18.24 7.82 8.44
C ASP A 453 -18.47 6.29 8.42
N ALA A 454 -19.23 5.81 7.45
CA ALA A 454 -19.47 4.39 7.23
C ALA A 454 -18.18 3.69 6.76
N HIS A 455 -17.43 4.33 5.87
CA HIS A 455 -16.12 3.88 5.43
C HIS A 455 -15.10 3.82 6.59
N ASP A 456 -15.01 4.84 7.43
CA ASP A 456 -14.14 4.84 8.61
C ASP A 456 -14.49 3.70 9.58
N SER A 457 -15.78 3.42 9.74
CA SER A 457 -16.27 2.31 10.56
C SER A 457 -15.87 0.95 9.96
N LEU A 458 -15.88 0.82 8.63
CA LEU A 458 -15.41 -0.39 7.92
C LEU A 458 -13.92 -0.64 8.14
N LEU A 459 -13.08 0.41 8.09
CA LEU A 459 -11.65 0.31 8.37
C LEU A 459 -11.37 -0.14 9.81
N CYS A 460 -12.19 0.31 10.77
CA CYS A 460 -12.12 -0.17 12.15
C CYS A 460 -12.42 -1.67 12.26
N VAL A 461 -13.40 -2.18 11.51
CA VAL A 461 -13.70 -3.61 11.44
C VAL A 461 -12.52 -4.39 10.86
N LYS A 462 -11.89 -3.90 9.78
CA LYS A 462 -10.68 -4.52 9.20
C LYS A 462 -9.53 -4.61 10.21
N GLY A 463 -9.28 -3.52 10.93
CA GLY A 463 -8.20 -3.43 11.90
C GLY A 463 -8.47 -4.11 13.24
N ALA A 464 -9.71 -4.57 13.48
CA ALA A 464 -10.19 -4.98 14.81
C ALA A 464 -10.01 -3.88 15.88
N GLU A 465 -10.19 -2.63 15.48
CA GLU A 465 -9.96 -1.42 16.30
C GLU A 465 -11.27 -0.73 16.70
N LYS A 466 -11.24 0.03 17.79
CA LYS A 466 -12.39 0.87 18.19
C LYS A 466 -12.37 2.17 17.39
N LYS A 467 -13.55 2.63 16.96
CA LYS A 467 -13.68 3.93 16.28
C LYS A 467 -13.17 5.11 17.10
N SER A 468 -13.25 5.02 18.44
CA SER A 468 -12.73 6.00 19.40
C SER A 468 -11.20 6.05 19.49
N THR A 469 -10.48 5.04 18.96
CA THR A 469 -9.02 5.07 18.87
C THR A 469 -8.62 6.17 17.87
N PRO A 470 -7.66 7.06 18.20
CA PRO A 470 -7.22 8.12 17.28
C PRO A 470 -6.71 7.57 15.93
N LYS A 471 -7.06 8.27 14.84
CA LYS A 471 -6.71 7.90 13.47
C LYS A 471 -5.26 8.25 13.14
N MET A 472 -4.63 7.43 12.31
CA MET A 472 -3.39 7.75 11.61
C MET A 472 -3.37 7.07 10.25
N PHE A 473 -3.05 7.82 9.19
CA PHE A 473 -3.06 7.32 7.81
C PHE A 473 -1.95 6.28 7.57
N THR A 474 -0.79 6.45 8.18
CA THR A 474 0.30 5.48 8.15
C THR A 474 0.58 4.99 9.57
N PRO A 475 -0.04 3.89 10.02
CA PRO A 475 0.17 3.38 11.37
C PRO A 475 1.62 2.97 11.57
N ASP A 476 2.39 3.78 12.28
CA ASP A 476 3.67 3.36 12.83
C ASP A 476 3.38 2.30 13.89
N ILE A 477 3.82 1.06 13.60
CA ILE A 477 3.71 -0.11 14.48
C ILE A 477 4.32 0.18 15.87
N LYS A 478 5.20 1.19 16.01
CA LYS A 478 5.78 1.61 17.28
C LYS A 478 4.84 2.45 18.16
N ARG A 479 3.90 3.20 17.58
CA ARG A 479 2.99 4.08 18.33
C ARG A 479 1.74 3.29 18.77
N ARG A 480 1.75 2.82 20.01
CA ARG A 480 0.60 2.15 20.65
C ARG A 480 -0.61 3.10 20.67
N ASN A 481 -1.82 2.54 20.54
CA ASN A 481 -3.11 3.25 20.64
C ASN A 481 -3.48 4.17 19.45
N LEU A 482 -2.99 3.87 18.25
CA LEU A 482 -3.43 4.53 17.01
C LEU A 482 -4.02 3.47 16.07
N ARG A 483 -5.03 3.85 15.28
CA ARG A 483 -5.63 2.98 14.26
C ARG A 483 -5.47 3.55 12.87
N TYR A 484 -5.55 2.70 11.86
CA TYR A 484 -5.67 3.15 10.47
C TYR A 484 -6.97 3.94 10.26
N GLY A 485 -6.89 5.00 9.47
CA GLY A 485 -8.02 5.79 9.00
C GLY A 485 -7.57 6.80 7.95
N MET A 486 -8.48 7.21 7.08
CA MET A 486 -8.20 8.27 6.10
C MET A 486 -7.94 9.61 6.81
N PRO A 487 -7.07 10.47 6.27
CA PRO A 487 -6.73 11.76 6.89
C PRO A 487 -7.89 12.75 6.88
N ASN A 488 -8.83 12.63 5.93
CA ASN A 488 -10.04 13.45 5.79
C ASN A 488 -11.12 12.71 4.96
N GLU A 489 -12.20 13.42 4.61
CA GLU A 489 -13.39 12.90 3.92
C GLU A 489 -13.39 13.06 2.37
N GLU A 490 -12.25 13.34 1.75
CA GLU A 490 -12.17 13.71 0.32
C GLU A 490 -12.13 12.52 -0.68
N TYR A 491 -12.29 11.28 -0.21
CA TYR A 491 -12.11 10.04 -0.98
C TYR A 491 -13.41 9.50 -1.60
N TYR A 492 -14.33 10.40 -1.94
CA TYR A 492 -15.61 10.08 -2.59
C TYR A 492 -15.54 10.21 -4.12
N LEU A 493 -16.58 9.78 -4.81
CA LEU A 493 -16.67 9.87 -6.27
C LEU A 493 -17.08 11.30 -6.66
N LYS A 494 -16.10 12.20 -6.76
CA LYS A 494 -16.32 13.62 -7.15
C LYS A 494 -16.99 13.77 -8.51
N THR A 495 -17.82 14.80 -8.69
CA THR A 495 -18.42 15.14 -9.98
C THR A 495 -17.37 15.68 -10.95
N GLN A 496 -17.72 15.78 -12.24
CA GLN A 496 -16.81 16.36 -13.22
C GLN A 496 -16.52 17.84 -12.93
N GLU A 497 -17.49 18.59 -12.43
CA GLU A 497 -17.36 20.00 -12.05
C GLU A 497 -16.36 20.18 -10.89
N GLU A 498 -16.49 19.36 -9.83
CA GLU A 498 -15.57 19.38 -8.70
C GLU A 498 -14.13 19.09 -9.15
N MET A 499 -13.94 18.12 -10.04
CA MET A 499 -12.61 17.79 -10.58
C MET A 499 -12.06 18.90 -11.49
N ASN A 500 -12.90 19.56 -12.28
CA ASN A 500 -12.51 20.69 -13.12
C ASN A 500 -12.06 21.90 -12.27
N GLU A 501 -12.77 22.18 -11.18
CA GLU A 501 -12.37 23.24 -10.24
C GLU A 501 -11.03 22.90 -9.56
N LEU A 502 -10.93 21.66 -9.05
CA LEU A 502 -9.76 21.18 -8.31
C LEU A 502 -8.47 21.15 -9.14
N PHE A 503 -8.56 20.94 -10.45
CA PHE A 503 -7.43 20.87 -11.38
C PHE A 503 -7.39 22.05 -12.36
N SER A 504 -8.05 23.16 -12.02
CA SER A 504 -8.17 24.33 -12.89
C SER A 504 -6.83 24.97 -13.30
N ASP A 505 -5.79 24.81 -12.48
CA ASP A 505 -4.41 25.25 -12.69
C ASP A 505 -3.54 24.24 -13.45
N ILE A 506 -4.01 22.99 -13.63
CA ILE A 506 -3.37 21.90 -14.39
C ILE A 506 -4.41 21.24 -15.31
N PRO A 507 -5.02 21.97 -16.27
CA PRO A 507 -6.08 21.45 -17.13
C PRO A 507 -5.68 20.18 -17.90
N VAL A 508 -4.41 20.11 -18.31
CA VAL A 508 -3.85 18.97 -19.06
C VAL A 508 -3.94 17.64 -18.29
N ALA A 509 -3.99 17.67 -16.95
CA ALA A 509 -4.19 16.47 -16.15
C ALA A 509 -5.60 15.89 -16.33
N LEU A 510 -6.61 16.73 -16.55
CA LEU A 510 -7.97 16.29 -16.90
C LEU A 510 -8.00 15.76 -18.33
N GLU A 511 -7.45 16.49 -19.29
CA GLU A 511 -7.43 16.10 -20.72
C GLU A 511 -6.76 14.73 -20.94
N ASN A 512 -5.65 14.47 -20.26
CA ASN A 512 -4.93 13.21 -20.38
C ASN A 512 -5.71 12.00 -19.84
N THR A 513 -6.71 12.19 -18.98
CA THR A 513 -7.59 11.08 -18.57
C THR A 513 -8.37 10.55 -19.77
N GLN A 514 -8.84 11.45 -20.66
CA GLN A 514 -9.52 11.07 -21.89
C GLN A 514 -8.58 10.31 -22.84
N HIS A 515 -7.29 10.66 -22.90
CA HIS A 515 -6.31 9.90 -23.68
C HIS A 515 -6.20 8.43 -23.24
N ILE A 516 -6.26 8.16 -21.93
CA ILE A 516 -6.31 6.77 -21.41
C ILE A 516 -7.63 6.11 -21.81
N VAL A 517 -8.75 6.82 -21.64
CA VAL A 517 -10.06 6.30 -22.03
C VAL A 517 -10.07 5.90 -23.51
N ASP A 518 -9.51 6.71 -24.40
CA ASP A 518 -9.50 6.46 -25.84
C ASP A 518 -8.61 5.27 -26.23
N LYS A 519 -7.53 5.02 -25.48
CA LYS A 519 -6.67 3.82 -25.66
C LYS A 519 -7.38 2.52 -25.27
N CYS A 520 -8.37 2.58 -24.39
CA CYS A 520 -9.03 1.39 -23.84
C CYS A 520 -10.21 0.90 -24.71
N SER A 521 -10.25 -0.38 -25.02
CA SER A 521 -11.36 -1.06 -25.70
C SER A 521 -12.25 -1.80 -24.69
N PRO A 522 -13.58 -1.90 -24.92
CA PRO A 522 -14.47 -2.66 -24.05
C PRO A 522 -14.07 -4.14 -23.94
N ILE A 523 -14.10 -4.67 -22.72
CA ILE A 523 -13.77 -6.08 -22.41
C ILE A 523 -15.06 -6.92 -22.43
N LYS A 524 -15.01 -8.14 -22.99
CA LYS A 524 -16.16 -9.06 -23.04
C LYS A 524 -15.91 -10.28 -22.16
N LEU A 525 -16.58 -10.32 -21.01
CA LEU A 525 -16.43 -11.40 -20.03
C LEU A 525 -17.53 -12.46 -20.09
N LYS A 526 -18.70 -12.12 -20.64
CA LYS A 526 -19.74 -13.11 -20.90
C LYS A 526 -19.32 -13.97 -22.08
N ARG A 527 -19.18 -15.27 -21.85
CA ARG A 527 -18.83 -16.28 -22.86
C ARG A 527 -20.00 -17.23 -23.08
N ASP A 528 -19.98 -17.86 -24.24
CA ASP A 528 -20.85 -19.00 -24.52
C ASP A 528 -20.43 -20.18 -23.64
N ILE A 529 -21.35 -21.11 -23.41
CA ILE A 529 -21.09 -22.27 -22.57
C ILE A 529 -20.01 -23.12 -23.24
N LEU A 530 -18.85 -23.24 -22.58
CA LEU A 530 -17.77 -24.13 -22.99
C LEU A 530 -17.90 -25.44 -22.22
N MET A 531 -18.31 -26.50 -22.92
CA MET A 531 -18.43 -27.84 -22.35
C MET A 531 -17.09 -28.58 -22.46
N PRO A 532 -16.61 -29.24 -21.40
CA PRO A 532 -15.49 -30.17 -21.52
C PRO A 532 -15.79 -31.27 -22.55
N ILE A 533 -14.76 -31.74 -23.25
CA ILE A 533 -14.90 -32.88 -24.16
C ILE A 533 -14.84 -34.15 -23.32
N TYR A 534 -15.90 -34.95 -23.36
CA TYR A 534 -15.92 -36.27 -22.74
C TYR A 534 -15.16 -37.27 -23.60
N GLU A 535 -14.18 -37.97 -23.01
CA GLU A 535 -13.43 -39.03 -23.68
C GLU A 535 -14.29 -40.28 -23.84
N MET A 536 -14.60 -40.65 -25.09
CA MET A 536 -15.45 -41.79 -25.40
C MET A 536 -14.64 -43.05 -25.72
N PRO A 537 -15.20 -44.24 -25.48
CA PRO A 537 -14.61 -45.47 -26.00
C PRO A 537 -14.50 -45.44 -27.54
N PRO A 538 -13.41 -45.97 -28.13
CA PRO A 538 -13.16 -45.90 -29.58
C PRO A 538 -14.24 -46.52 -30.45
N GLU A 539 -15.01 -47.47 -29.91
CA GLU A 539 -16.13 -48.13 -30.58
C GLU A 539 -17.34 -47.23 -30.87
N PHE A 540 -17.43 -46.03 -30.25
CA PHE A 540 -18.51 -45.07 -30.49
C PHE A 540 -18.02 -43.88 -31.31
N SER A 541 -18.78 -43.54 -32.36
CA SER A 541 -18.44 -42.44 -33.27
C SER A 541 -18.90 -41.07 -32.76
N THR A 542 -19.94 -41.02 -31.91
CA THR A 542 -20.49 -39.76 -31.37
C THR A 542 -20.89 -39.88 -29.89
N GLN A 543 -20.93 -38.73 -29.19
CA GLN A 543 -21.39 -38.66 -27.79
C GLN A 543 -22.87 -39.06 -27.64
N ASP A 544 -23.66 -38.82 -28.68
CA ASP A 544 -25.05 -39.25 -28.74
C ASP A 544 -25.16 -40.78 -28.79
N ASP A 545 -24.37 -41.45 -29.64
CA ASP A 545 -24.36 -42.92 -29.74
C ASP A 545 -23.95 -43.56 -28.41
N TYR A 546 -22.93 -42.99 -27.76
CA TYR A 546 -22.45 -43.49 -26.49
C TYR A 546 -23.47 -43.26 -25.36
N LEU A 547 -24.05 -42.06 -25.29
CA LEU A 547 -25.12 -41.77 -24.31
C LEU A 547 -26.32 -42.69 -24.51
N ARG A 548 -26.74 -42.93 -25.76
CA ARG A 548 -27.81 -43.87 -26.09
C ARG A 548 -27.47 -45.27 -25.61
N HIS A 549 -26.25 -45.75 -25.87
CA HIS A 549 -25.80 -47.07 -25.41
C HIS A 549 -25.89 -47.20 -23.88
N LEU A 550 -25.29 -46.27 -23.14
CA LEU A 550 -25.34 -46.26 -21.67
C LEU A 550 -26.77 -46.18 -21.12
N THR A 551 -27.62 -45.39 -21.78
CA THR A 551 -29.03 -45.22 -21.40
C THR A 551 -29.77 -46.54 -21.50
N TYR A 552 -29.62 -47.27 -22.60
CA TYR A 552 -30.29 -48.55 -22.79
C TYR A 552 -29.72 -49.65 -21.88
N GLU A 553 -28.41 -49.70 -21.68
CA GLU A 553 -27.78 -50.59 -20.68
C GLU A 553 -28.32 -50.33 -19.26
N GLY A 554 -28.47 -49.05 -18.90
CA GLY A 554 -29.06 -48.62 -17.64
C GLY A 554 -30.55 -48.96 -17.54
N ALA A 555 -31.31 -48.76 -18.62
CA ALA A 555 -32.73 -49.07 -18.69
C ALA A 555 -33.00 -50.55 -18.46
N LEU A 556 -32.22 -51.45 -19.07
CA LEU A 556 -32.36 -52.89 -18.86
C LEU A 556 -32.16 -53.28 -17.39
N LYS A 557 -31.26 -52.60 -16.67
CA LYS A 557 -31.00 -52.83 -15.24
C LYS A 557 -32.10 -52.25 -14.34
N ARG A 558 -32.67 -51.10 -14.71
CA ARG A 558 -33.62 -50.34 -13.87
C ARG A 558 -35.09 -50.70 -14.12
N TYR A 559 -35.45 -50.96 -15.38
CA TYR A 559 -36.83 -51.25 -15.83
C TYR A 559 -37.03 -52.71 -16.25
N GLY A 560 -35.95 -53.49 -16.42
CA GLY A 560 -36.00 -54.91 -16.76
C GLY A 560 -35.82 -55.21 -18.25
N ASN A 561 -35.83 -56.51 -18.60
CA ASN A 561 -35.71 -57.00 -19.97
C ASN A 561 -36.79 -58.07 -20.23
N PRO A 562 -37.69 -57.88 -21.21
CA PRO A 562 -37.76 -56.78 -22.20
C PRO A 562 -38.27 -55.45 -21.63
N LEU A 563 -37.84 -54.34 -22.24
CA LEU A 563 -38.39 -53.00 -21.96
C LEU A 563 -39.80 -52.87 -22.54
N SER A 564 -40.70 -52.18 -21.81
CA SER A 564 -42.03 -51.81 -22.32
C SER A 564 -41.93 -50.74 -23.41
N ASP A 565 -42.96 -50.66 -24.25
CA ASP A 565 -43.02 -49.65 -25.31
C ASP A 565 -43.06 -48.22 -24.74
N GLU A 566 -43.77 -47.99 -23.63
CA GLU A 566 -43.80 -46.71 -22.92
C GLU A 566 -42.41 -46.23 -22.48
N VAL A 567 -41.58 -47.13 -21.94
CA VAL A 567 -40.21 -46.79 -21.52
C VAL A 567 -39.33 -46.48 -22.73
N ARG A 568 -39.44 -47.27 -23.81
CA ARG A 568 -38.66 -47.05 -25.04
C ARG A 568 -39.01 -45.72 -25.69
N GLU A 569 -40.30 -45.43 -25.85
CA GLU A 569 -40.77 -44.17 -26.43
C GLU A 569 -40.29 -42.96 -25.62
N ARG A 570 -40.37 -43.05 -24.28
CA ARG A 570 -39.87 -41.99 -23.40
C ARG A 570 -38.37 -41.78 -23.54
N LEU A 571 -37.57 -42.83 -23.52
CA LEU A 571 -36.11 -42.73 -23.65
C LEU A 571 -35.69 -42.18 -25.01
N ASP A 572 -36.31 -42.65 -26.09
CA ASP A 572 -36.01 -42.17 -27.44
C ASP A 572 -36.39 -40.70 -27.63
N HIS A 573 -37.54 -40.27 -27.09
CA HIS A 573 -37.95 -38.87 -27.08
C HIS A 573 -36.94 -37.98 -26.35
N GLU A 574 -36.56 -38.35 -25.13
CA GLU A 574 -35.57 -37.59 -24.35
C GLU A 574 -34.20 -37.54 -25.03
N LEU A 575 -33.69 -38.68 -25.52
CA LEU A 575 -32.40 -38.75 -26.22
C LEU A 575 -32.38 -37.87 -27.47
N ASN A 576 -33.47 -37.88 -28.26
CA ASN A 576 -33.58 -37.03 -29.44
C ASN A 576 -33.55 -35.54 -29.10
N ILE A 577 -34.18 -35.11 -27.99
CA ILE A 577 -34.13 -33.73 -27.54
C ILE A 577 -32.74 -33.37 -27.00
N ILE A 578 -32.11 -34.25 -26.21
CA ILE A 578 -30.75 -34.05 -25.69
C ILE A 578 -29.76 -33.87 -26.85
N LYS A 579 -29.91 -34.67 -27.90
CA LYS A 579 -29.13 -34.56 -29.14
C LYS A 579 -29.35 -33.23 -29.84
N SER A 580 -30.60 -32.83 -30.04
CA SER A 580 -30.92 -31.61 -30.79
C SER A 580 -30.48 -30.33 -30.07
N MET A 581 -30.42 -30.36 -28.74
CA MET A 581 -29.93 -29.25 -27.92
C MET A 581 -28.43 -29.36 -27.59
N GLU A 582 -27.70 -30.28 -28.22
CA GLU A 582 -26.24 -30.44 -28.09
C GLU A 582 -25.75 -30.68 -26.65
N PHE A 583 -26.55 -31.37 -25.82
CA PHE A 583 -26.20 -31.70 -24.44
C PHE A 583 -25.72 -33.15 -24.13
N PRO A 584 -25.41 -34.05 -25.09
CA PRO A 584 -25.02 -35.41 -24.70
C PRO A 584 -23.74 -35.43 -23.86
N GLY A 585 -22.75 -34.57 -24.17
CA GLY A 585 -21.53 -34.42 -23.38
C GLY A 585 -21.78 -34.01 -21.92
N TYR A 586 -22.79 -33.15 -21.66
CA TYR A 586 -23.17 -32.78 -20.30
C TYR A 586 -23.65 -34.00 -19.51
N PHE A 587 -24.54 -34.81 -20.09
CA PHE A 587 -25.04 -36.01 -19.44
C PHE A 587 -23.93 -37.03 -19.17
N LEU A 588 -23.01 -37.22 -20.12
CA LEU A 588 -21.87 -38.13 -19.95
C LEU A 588 -20.94 -37.66 -18.82
N ILE A 589 -20.58 -36.38 -18.77
CA ILE A 589 -19.76 -35.82 -17.69
C ILE A 589 -20.44 -36.00 -16.33
N VAL A 590 -21.73 -35.65 -16.24
CA VAL A 590 -22.47 -35.69 -14.97
C VAL A 590 -22.66 -37.12 -14.48
N GLN A 591 -22.95 -38.05 -15.37
CA GLN A 591 -23.04 -39.47 -15.05
C GLN A 591 -21.72 -40.02 -14.52
N ASP A 592 -20.61 -39.65 -15.14
CA ASP A 592 -19.30 -40.21 -14.82
C ASP A 592 -18.85 -39.84 -13.41
N PHE A 593 -18.84 -38.54 -13.06
CA PHE A 593 -18.41 -38.15 -11.71
C PHE A 593 -19.38 -38.63 -10.62
N ILE A 594 -20.68 -38.76 -10.91
CA ILE A 594 -21.66 -39.31 -9.97
C ILE A 594 -21.41 -40.80 -9.72
N ASN A 595 -21.15 -41.56 -10.79
CA ASN A 595 -20.89 -43.00 -10.66
C ASN A 595 -19.53 -43.26 -10.03
N ALA A 596 -18.51 -42.48 -10.35
CA ALA A 596 -17.21 -42.51 -9.69
C ALA A 596 -17.34 -42.27 -8.18
N ALA A 597 -18.10 -41.24 -7.77
CA ALA A 597 -18.37 -40.96 -6.37
C ALA A 597 -19.00 -42.17 -5.65
N ARG A 598 -20.02 -42.81 -6.24
CA ARG A 598 -20.65 -44.01 -5.66
C ARG A 598 -19.68 -45.20 -5.56
N ASN A 599 -18.86 -45.42 -6.58
CA ASN A 599 -17.85 -46.49 -6.58
C ASN A 599 -16.78 -46.28 -5.50
N MET A 600 -16.48 -45.02 -5.16
CA MET A 600 -15.59 -44.65 -4.06
C MET A 600 -16.26 -44.69 -2.68
N GLY A 601 -17.54 -45.09 -2.59
CA GLY A 601 -18.30 -45.10 -1.35
C GLY A 601 -18.80 -43.72 -0.89
N VAL A 602 -18.74 -42.69 -1.74
CA VAL A 602 -19.31 -41.37 -1.47
C VAL A 602 -20.82 -41.41 -1.71
N PHE A 603 -21.60 -41.06 -0.68
CA PHE A 603 -23.06 -40.99 -0.79
C PHE A 603 -23.47 -39.83 -1.70
N VAL A 604 -24.16 -40.15 -2.80
CA VAL A 604 -24.77 -39.16 -3.70
C VAL A 604 -26.28 -39.16 -3.46
N GLY A 605 -26.86 -37.96 -3.32
CA GLY A 605 -28.31 -37.81 -3.17
C GLY A 605 -29.11 -38.39 -4.36
N PRO A 606 -30.44 -38.59 -4.21
CA PRO A 606 -31.27 -39.24 -5.23
C PRO A 606 -31.52 -38.40 -6.49
N GLY A 607 -30.96 -37.18 -6.60
CA GLY A 607 -31.26 -36.18 -7.62
C GLY A 607 -32.20 -35.09 -7.10
N ARG A 608 -31.98 -33.83 -7.49
CA ARG A 608 -32.76 -32.65 -7.05
C ARG A 608 -32.98 -31.69 -8.22
N GLY A 609 -34.05 -30.89 -8.14
CA GLY A 609 -34.44 -29.98 -9.21
C GLY A 609 -35.10 -30.72 -10.37
N SER A 610 -35.20 -30.06 -11.52
CA SER A 610 -35.95 -30.61 -12.67
C SER A 610 -35.32 -31.86 -13.27
N ALA A 611 -34.01 -32.09 -13.08
CA ALA A 611 -33.31 -33.26 -13.63
C ALA A 611 -33.91 -34.61 -13.21
N ALA A 612 -34.63 -34.67 -12.07
CA ALA A 612 -35.38 -35.86 -11.65
C ALA A 612 -36.51 -36.26 -12.61
N GLY A 613 -36.91 -35.38 -13.53
CA GLY A 613 -37.89 -35.65 -14.57
C GLY A 613 -37.34 -36.36 -15.82
N SER A 614 -36.02 -36.62 -15.90
CA SER A 614 -35.41 -37.30 -17.05
C SER A 614 -35.22 -38.79 -16.80
N ALA A 615 -35.82 -39.62 -17.66
CA ALA A 615 -35.64 -41.06 -17.68
C ALA A 615 -34.22 -41.43 -18.12
N VAL A 616 -33.62 -40.67 -19.05
CA VAL A 616 -32.21 -40.81 -19.43
C VAL A 616 -31.30 -40.63 -18.22
N ALA A 617 -31.51 -39.56 -17.44
CA ALA A 617 -30.74 -39.29 -16.22
C ALA A 617 -30.90 -40.40 -15.17
N PHE A 618 -32.09 -40.98 -15.03
CA PHE A 618 -32.34 -42.11 -14.13
C PHE A 618 -31.61 -43.39 -14.57
N CYS A 619 -31.69 -43.72 -15.87
CA CYS A 619 -31.09 -44.92 -16.43
C CYS A 619 -29.57 -44.93 -16.28
N ILE A 620 -28.90 -43.81 -16.60
CA ILE A 620 -27.44 -43.71 -16.54
C ILE A 620 -26.93 -43.41 -15.11
N GLY A 621 -27.83 -43.24 -14.15
CA GLY A 621 -27.52 -43.12 -12.72
C GLY A 621 -27.24 -41.69 -12.24
N ILE A 622 -27.54 -40.65 -13.02
CA ILE A 622 -27.50 -39.27 -12.52
C ILE A 622 -28.53 -39.08 -11.40
N THR A 623 -29.73 -39.61 -11.58
CA THR A 623 -30.80 -39.59 -10.57
C THR A 623 -31.12 -41.01 -10.10
N ASN A 624 -31.86 -41.11 -9.00
CA ASN A 624 -32.31 -42.38 -8.42
C ASN A 624 -33.83 -42.38 -8.18
N ILE A 625 -34.55 -41.47 -8.85
CA ILE A 625 -36.01 -41.36 -8.82
C ILE A 625 -36.51 -41.72 -10.21
N ASP A 626 -37.45 -42.66 -10.28
CA ASP A 626 -38.05 -43.11 -11.53
C ASP A 626 -39.10 -42.09 -12.02
N PRO A 627 -38.82 -41.34 -13.10
CA PRO A 627 -39.72 -40.29 -13.57
C PRO A 627 -41.00 -40.83 -14.20
N ILE A 628 -40.97 -42.03 -14.77
CA ILE A 628 -42.15 -42.64 -15.41
C ILE A 628 -43.14 -43.04 -14.30
N LYS A 629 -42.65 -43.74 -13.27
CA LYS A 629 -43.48 -44.15 -12.12
C LYS A 629 -44.15 -42.98 -11.40
N TYR A 630 -43.45 -41.85 -11.27
CA TYR A 630 -43.95 -40.67 -10.57
C TYR A 630 -44.52 -39.59 -11.49
N ASN A 631 -44.69 -39.90 -12.78
CA ASN A 631 -45.25 -39.01 -13.80
C ASN A 631 -44.57 -37.63 -13.84
N LEU A 632 -43.24 -37.63 -13.75
CA LEU A 632 -42.41 -36.42 -13.80
C LEU A 632 -42.13 -36.03 -15.27
N LEU A 633 -42.23 -34.74 -15.55
CA LEU A 633 -42.12 -34.19 -16.90
C LEU A 633 -40.67 -33.86 -17.26
N PHE A 634 -40.21 -34.37 -18.40
CA PHE A 634 -38.88 -34.10 -18.93
C PHE A 634 -38.73 -32.64 -19.39
N GLU A 635 -39.78 -32.07 -19.98
CA GLU A 635 -39.79 -30.72 -20.57
C GLU A 635 -39.65 -29.63 -19.49
N ARG A 636 -39.88 -29.97 -18.21
CA ARG A 636 -39.59 -29.07 -17.08
C ARG A 636 -38.10 -28.98 -16.78
N PHE A 637 -37.32 -29.97 -17.20
CA PHE A 637 -35.87 -29.98 -17.13
C PHE A 637 -35.25 -29.36 -18.36
N LEU A 638 -35.62 -29.85 -19.53
CA LEU A 638 -34.99 -29.48 -20.79
C LEU A 638 -36.10 -29.22 -21.81
N ASN A 639 -36.34 -27.95 -22.10
CA ASN A 639 -37.41 -27.52 -23.00
C ASN A 639 -36.81 -27.08 -24.34
N PRO A 640 -37.12 -27.77 -25.46
CA PRO A 640 -36.62 -27.41 -26.78
C PRO A 640 -37.08 -26.02 -27.28
N GLU A 641 -38.13 -25.43 -26.69
CA GLU A 641 -38.64 -24.10 -27.05
C GLU A 641 -37.93 -22.95 -26.29
N ARG A 642 -36.95 -23.25 -25.42
CA ARG A 642 -36.20 -22.24 -24.64
C ARG A 642 -34.71 -22.46 -24.80
N VAL A 643 -34.06 -21.65 -25.64
CA VAL A 643 -32.60 -21.55 -25.78
C VAL A 643 -32.14 -20.17 -25.35
#